data_AF-A0ABC9E4N3-F1
#
_entry.id   AF-A0ABC9E4N3-F1
#
_cell.length_a   1.000
_cell.length_b   1.000
_cell.length_c   1.000
_cell.angle_alpha   90.00
_cell.angle_beta   90.00
_cell.angle_gamma   90.00
#
_symmetry.space_group_name_H-M   'P 1'
#
loop_
_entity.id
_entity.type
_entity.pdbx_description
1 polymer ?
#
loop_
_entity_poly.entity_id
_entity_poly.type
_entity_poly.pdbx_seq_one_letter_code
_entity_poly.pdbx_strand_id
1 'polypeptide(L)'
;MDWPLPTALLNANATHGAGSNSLAKPGCPDRCGNLSIPYPFGIGEGCFRKGFNVTCDETEQAAYLGTEKTFKVFDINLSQGEARVQKYIAFSCNKENDDTGLPEYYQGSSFRYGHSFTISNTKNKFTAIGCATIAIIQGKNEHAYTSACGSFCSVDSIENSTECTGMGCCQTSIPSNLRHYHISFLAVPGMSYSAVKNFSPCSYAFVAETDWFKFTTSYAKSTEFAQLYYGNGDRGVPMVLDWVVDNKTCGEAQKMKSYACLAMNSTCIDVQNGLGYRCNCPQGYEGNPYINGGCQDINECDHPSLYPCRGNCSNTFGSYNCLCPPGTHSDDPKTIPCSGILSPDQPEVKFVIGISTSIIFVLVCIFLLLIKCQRRKLAKEKERFFKQNGGQILYQQILSKQVDTVIIFTIEDLKKATNNFDKSRELGTGGQGTVYKGILKDNKVVAVKRSKMMDLAQTEEFVQEIIILSQINHKNVVRLLGCCLEVEVPILVYEFIPNGTLFHLIHGNNAPISLEARLRIAQESAEALAYLHLSTNRPIVHGDVKSLNILLDENGMAKVTDFGASRMLPKDAVQLMTIVQGTLGYLDPEYLQERKLTEKSDVYSFGVILLELITRKKAVYSEGTEEGNNLASCFLLAMKENRVQGILDKSIASVGTEELLQQVAELARHCLSIKGEERPSMAQVADKLKAI
;
A
#
# COMPACT_ATOMS: atom_id res chain seq x y z
N MET A 1 -3.38 38.94 25.51
CA MET A 1 -2.11 38.27 25.83
C MET A 1 -1.64 37.62 24.56
N ASP A 2 -0.71 38.32 23.90
CA ASP A 2 -0.11 37.96 22.64
C ASP A 2 0.59 36.60 22.73
N TRP A 3 0.32 35.72 21.76
CA TRP A 3 1.06 34.48 21.56
C TRP A 3 1.68 34.48 20.16
N PRO A 4 2.94 34.04 20.01
CA PRO A 4 3.74 34.31 18.83
C PRO A 4 3.47 33.29 17.72
N LEU A 5 3.33 33.79 16.49
CA LEU A 5 3.45 33.02 15.26
C LEU A 5 4.88 32.44 15.17
N PRO A 6 5.06 31.14 14.89
CA PRO A 6 6.39 30.61 14.61
C PRO A 6 6.82 31.07 13.20
N THR A 7 7.64 32.12 13.17
CA THR A 7 8.41 32.55 12.00
C THR A 7 9.46 31.48 11.68
N ALA A 8 9.17 30.65 10.68
CA ALA A 8 10.19 29.85 10.03
C ALA A 8 11.13 30.79 9.25
N LEU A 9 12.43 30.62 9.50
CA LEU A 9 13.55 31.36 8.91
C LEU A 9 13.51 31.32 7.37
N LEU A 10 13.07 32.41 6.76
CA LEU A 10 13.46 32.83 5.41
C LEU A 10 14.31 34.07 5.58
N ASN A 11 15.63 33.93 5.41
CA ASN A 11 16.53 35.02 5.03
C ASN A 11 17.89 34.43 4.61
N ALA A 12 18.00 34.12 3.33
CA ALA A 12 19.26 34.27 2.61
C ALA A 12 19.06 35.43 1.63
N ASN A 13 19.41 36.63 2.09
CA ASN A 13 19.53 37.82 1.24
C ASN A 13 20.70 37.58 0.27
N ALA A 14 20.40 37.16 -0.96
CA ALA A 14 21.33 37.32 -2.06
C ALA A 14 21.21 38.74 -2.59
N THR A 15 22.17 39.58 -2.22
CA THR A 15 22.42 40.90 -2.80
C THR A 15 22.54 40.82 -4.32
N HIS A 16 21.74 41.62 -5.02
CA HIS A 16 21.77 41.80 -6.46
C HIS A 16 23.15 42.26 -6.96
N GLY A 17 23.84 41.37 -7.68
CA GLY A 17 24.86 41.72 -8.67
C GLY A 17 24.23 41.73 -10.07
N ALA A 18 24.53 42.77 -10.84
CA ALA A 18 24.02 42.98 -12.19
C ALA A 18 24.47 41.85 -13.15
N GLY A 19 23.53 41.30 -13.91
CA GLY A 19 23.78 40.28 -14.94
C GLY A 19 22.97 38.99 -14.82
N SER A 20 21.72 39.02 -14.35
CA SER A 20 20.88 37.81 -14.39
C SER A 20 20.29 37.65 -15.80
N ASN A 21 20.79 36.67 -16.55
CA ASN A 21 20.14 36.23 -17.77
C ASN A 21 18.74 35.71 -17.43
N SER A 22 17.71 36.40 -17.92
CA SER A 22 16.32 36.07 -17.65
C SER A 22 16.03 34.62 -18.06
N LEU A 23 15.35 33.87 -17.18
CA LEU A 23 14.91 32.51 -17.47
C LEU A 23 13.64 32.49 -18.35
N ALA A 24 13.06 33.64 -18.67
CA ALA A 24 11.92 33.73 -19.58
C ALA A 24 12.37 33.65 -21.03
N LYS A 25 11.42 33.32 -21.92
CA LYS A 25 11.66 33.37 -23.35
C LYS A 25 12.04 34.81 -23.76
N PRO A 26 13.05 35.03 -24.63
CA PRO A 26 13.46 36.38 -25.02
C PRO A 26 12.29 37.23 -25.53
N GLY A 27 12.16 38.45 -25.00
CA GLY A 27 11.07 39.37 -25.33
C GLY A 27 9.76 39.15 -24.56
N CYS A 28 9.73 38.20 -23.61
CA CYS A 28 8.57 37.93 -22.77
C CYS A 28 8.76 38.43 -21.32
N PRO A 29 7.66 38.75 -20.61
CA PRO A 29 7.73 39.07 -19.19
C PRO A 29 8.30 37.90 -18.38
N ASP A 30 9.23 38.19 -17.48
CA ASP A 30 9.94 37.20 -16.68
C ASP A 30 9.55 37.17 -15.21
N ARG A 31 8.63 38.04 -14.82
CA ARG A 31 8.09 38.15 -13.47
C ARG A 31 6.62 38.52 -13.48
N CYS A 32 5.94 38.10 -12.41
CA CYS A 32 4.64 38.59 -12.01
C CYS A 32 4.65 38.82 -10.50
N GLY A 33 4.62 40.08 -10.07
CA GLY A 33 4.93 40.44 -8.68
C GLY A 33 6.34 39.96 -8.31
N ASN A 34 6.44 39.19 -7.23
CA ASN A 34 7.71 38.61 -6.77
C ASN A 34 8.03 37.24 -7.39
N LEU A 35 7.11 36.64 -8.14
CA LEU A 35 7.32 35.32 -8.76
C LEU A 35 8.08 35.46 -10.08
N SER A 36 9.18 34.71 -10.23
CA SER A 36 9.85 34.54 -11.52
C SER A 36 9.09 33.54 -12.41
N ILE A 37 8.94 33.87 -13.69
CA ILE A 37 8.22 33.08 -14.68
C ILE A 37 9.22 32.53 -15.72
N PRO A 38 9.81 31.34 -15.48
CA PRO A 38 10.73 30.73 -16.41
C PRO A 38 9.98 30.03 -17.55
N TYR A 39 10.53 30.07 -18.77
CA TYR A 39 10.02 29.24 -19.87
C TYR A 39 10.18 27.74 -19.49
N PRO A 40 9.18 26.84 -19.69
CA PRO A 40 8.05 26.92 -20.62
C PRO A 40 6.83 27.73 -20.13
N PHE A 41 6.82 28.18 -18.87
CA PHE A 41 5.80 29.09 -18.37
C PHE A 41 5.96 30.48 -19.00
N GLY A 42 4.86 31.19 -19.17
CA GLY A 42 4.91 32.51 -19.79
C GLY A 42 3.58 33.25 -19.76
N ILE A 43 3.71 34.57 -19.81
CA ILE A 43 2.60 35.53 -19.80
C ILE A 43 2.46 36.11 -21.21
N GLY A 44 1.24 36.07 -21.75
CA GLY A 44 0.95 36.59 -23.09
C GLY A 44 1.17 35.59 -24.22
N GLU A 45 0.61 35.89 -25.38
CA GLU A 45 0.65 35.03 -26.56
C GLU A 45 2.10 34.84 -27.06
N GLY A 46 2.46 33.61 -27.43
CA GLY A 46 3.80 33.28 -27.91
C GLY A 46 4.90 33.15 -26.84
N CYS A 47 4.59 33.44 -25.58
CA CYS A 47 5.54 33.43 -24.47
C CYS A 47 5.60 32.14 -23.67
N PHE A 48 4.65 31.22 -23.87
CA PHE A 48 4.58 29.94 -23.16
C PHE A 48 4.52 28.75 -24.13
N ARG A 49 4.85 27.55 -23.65
CA ARG A 49 4.53 26.29 -24.33
C ARG A 49 3.07 25.91 -24.01
N LYS A 50 2.34 25.31 -24.96
CA LYS A 50 0.93 24.92 -24.77
C LYS A 50 0.72 24.17 -23.44
N GLY A 51 -0.18 24.69 -22.61
CA GLY A 51 -0.48 24.15 -21.27
C GLY A 51 0.22 24.88 -20.11
N PHE A 52 1.20 25.74 -20.39
CA PHE A 52 2.01 26.46 -19.40
C PHE A 52 1.71 27.98 -19.36
N ASN A 53 0.56 28.40 -19.85
CA ASN A 53 0.18 29.80 -19.80
C ASN A 53 -0.05 30.26 -18.35
N VAL A 54 0.48 31.43 -18.04
CA VAL A 54 0.31 32.10 -16.75
C VAL A 54 -0.42 33.43 -16.98
N THR A 55 -1.47 33.67 -16.21
CA THR A 55 -2.14 34.97 -16.16
C THR A 55 -1.61 35.73 -14.95
N CYS A 56 -1.03 36.91 -15.18
CA CYS A 56 -0.63 37.81 -14.12
C CYS A 56 -1.78 38.76 -13.78
N ASP A 57 -2.18 38.80 -12.51
CA ASP A 57 -3.07 39.82 -11.99
C ASP A 57 -2.23 40.98 -11.44
N GLU A 58 -2.22 42.10 -12.17
CA GLU A 58 -1.45 43.29 -11.80
C GLU A 58 -2.00 43.97 -10.53
N THR A 59 -3.29 43.80 -10.22
CA THR A 59 -3.90 44.42 -9.04
C THR A 59 -3.54 43.67 -7.76
N GLU A 60 -3.50 42.34 -7.82
CA GLU A 60 -3.11 41.48 -6.69
C GLU A 60 -1.59 41.18 -6.67
N GLN A 61 -0.86 41.58 -7.72
CA GLN A 61 0.52 41.17 -7.97
C GLN A 61 0.72 39.64 -7.89
N ALA A 62 -0.27 38.88 -8.37
CA ALA A 62 -0.35 37.44 -8.22
C ALA A 62 -0.41 36.71 -9.57
N ALA A 63 0.32 35.60 -9.68
CA ALA A 63 0.35 34.76 -10.86
C ALA A 63 -0.67 33.61 -10.74
N TYR A 64 -1.30 33.24 -11.84
CA TYR A 64 -2.26 32.14 -11.90
C TYR A 64 -1.97 31.20 -13.07
N LEU A 65 -2.09 29.88 -12.88
CA LEU A 65 -2.05 28.94 -14.01
C LEU A 65 -3.34 29.04 -14.83
N GLY A 66 -3.19 29.05 -16.14
CA GLY A 66 -4.32 29.13 -17.06
C GLY A 66 -4.91 30.54 -17.14
N THR A 67 -6.00 30.66 -17.89
CA THR A 67 -6.73 31.93 -18.08
C THR A 67 -7.82 32.15 -17.04
N GLU A 68 -8.25 31.11 -16.32
CA GLU A 68 -9.41 31.15 -15.42
C GLU A 68 -9.10 31.69 -14.01
N LYS A 69 -7.86 32.15 -13.76
CA LYS A 69 -7.39 32.63 -12.43
C LYS A 69 -7.75 31.69 -11.27
N THR A 70 -7.73 30.37 -11.53
CA THR A 70 -8.21 29.33 -10.61
C THR A 70 -7.12 28.79 -9.68
N PHE A 71 -5.87 28.76 -10.14
CA PHE A 71 -4.74 28.20 -9.39
C PHE A 71 -3.65 29.26 -9.22
N LYS A 72 -3.66 29.97 -8.08
CA LYS A 72 -2.62 30.94 -7.75
C LYS A 72 -1.28 30.20 -7.60
N VAL A 73 -0.27 30.62 -8.36
CA VAL A 73 1.10 30.09 -8.32
C VAL A 73 1.95 31.03 -7.49
N PHE A 74 2.78 30.45 -6.62
CA PHE A 74 3.71 31.23 -5.81
C PHE A 74 5.15 30.73 -5.86
N ASP A 75 5.39 29.58 -6.51
CA ASP A 75 6.74 29.06 -6.74
C ASP A 75 6.77 28.17 -7.99
N ILE A 76 7.83 28.30 -8.79
CA ILE A 76 8.09 27.48 -9.99
C ILE A 76 9.54 27.05 -9.94
N ASN A 77 9.77 25.74 -9.81
CA ASN A 77 11.12 25.16 -9.81
C ASN A 77 11.39 24.44 -11.13
N LEU A 78 12.26 25.04 -11.94
CA LEU A 78 12.57 24.52 -13.27
C LEU A 78 13.36 23.20 -13.23
N SER A 79 14.35 23.09 -12.32
CA SER A 79 15.25 21.94 -12.25
C SER A 79 14.57 20.71 -11.64
N GLN A 80 13.71 20.92 -10.65
CA GLN A 80 12.92 19.84 -10.03
C GLN A 80 11.67 19.51 -10.85
N GLY A 81 11.24 20.38 -11.76
CA GLY A 81 10.02 20.18 -12.55
C GLY A 81 8.75 20.29 -11.70
N GLU A 82 8.74 21.26 -10.79
CA GLU A 82 7.67 21.45 -9.81
C GLU A 82 7.06 22.84 -9.91
N ALA A 83 5.78 22.96 -9.56
CA ALA A 83 5.09 24.23 -9.38
C ALA A 83 4.22 24.15 -8.12
N ARG A 84 4.27 25.17 -7.27
CA ARG A 84 3.43 25.24 -6.07
C ARG A 84 2.23 26.15 -6.32
N VAL A 85 1.05 25.61 -6.04
CA VAL A 85 -0.23 26.30 -6.22
C VAL A 85 -1.01 26.34 -4.92
N GLN A 86 -1.89 27.32 -4.76
CA GLN A 86 -2.86 27.34 -3.66
C GLN A 86 -4.16 26.67 -4.06
N LYS A 87 -4.74 25.91 -3.13
CA LYS A 87 -6.00 25.21 -3.34
C LYS A 87 -6.94 25.27 -2.15
N TYR A 88 -8.22 25.38 -2.47
CA TYR A 88 -9.31 25.45 -1.51
C TYR A 88 -9.43 24.20 -0.63
N ILE A 89 -9.70 24.44 0.66
CA ILE A 89 -10.10 23.43 1.63
C ILE A 89 -11.58 23.11 1.37
N ALA A 90 -11.87 21.82 1.15
CA ALA A 90 -13.24 21.34 1.11
C ALA A 90 -13.80 21.27 2.53
N PHE A 91 -15.07 21.61 2.71
CA PHE A 91 -15.73 21.49 4.00
C PHE A 91 -17.20 21.12 3.88
N SER A 92 -17.71 20.56 4.96
CA SER A 92 -19.12 20.24 5.16
C SER A 92 -19.49 20.59 6.59
N CYS A 93 -20.31 21.63 6.77
CA CYS A 93 -20.73 22.14 8.06
C CYS A 93 -22.23 21.98 8.26
N ASN A 94 -22.64 21.75 9.50
CA ASN A 94 -24.05 21.68 9.88
C ASN A 94 -24.53 23.04 10.41
N LYS A 95 -25.73 23.48 10.01
CA LYS A 95 -26.37 24.68 10.57
C LYS A 95 -26.97 24.38 11.95
N GLU A 96 -26.96 25.35 12.86
CA GLU A 96 -27.76 25.28 14.09
C GLU A 96 -29.26 25.26 13.71
N ASN A 97 -30.01 24.26 14.20
CA ASN A 97 -31.48 24.11 14.09
C ASN A 97 -32.12 23.49 12.85
N ASP A 98 -31.55 22.46 12.22
CA ASP A 98 -32.38 21.57 11.38
C ASP A 98 -32.06 20.08 11.59
N ASP A 99 -33.10 19.29 11.80
CA ASP A 99 -33.10 17.85 12.13
C ASP A 99 -33.14 16.96 10.86
N THR A 100 -32.99 17.56 9.68
CA THR A 100 -33.20 16.93 8.36
C THR A 100 -31.97 16.18 7.82
N GLY A 101 -30.81 16.25 8.49
CA GLY A 101 -29.64 15.41 8.16
C GLY A 101 -28.93 15.75 6.84
N LEU A 102 -29.15 16.93 6.25
CA LEU A 102 -28.42 17.40 5.07
C LEU A 102 -27.46 18.56 5.44
N PRO A 103 -26.19 18.55 4.98
CA PRO A 103 -25.26 19.65 5.24
C PRO A 103 -25.61 20.88 4.37
N GLU A 104 -26.06 21.97 4.99
CA GLU A 104 -26.46 23.21 4.28
C GLU A 104 -25.33 24.25 4.10
N TYR A 105 -24.08 23.96 4.50
CA TYR A 105 -22.89 24.72 4.07
C TYR A 105 -21.80 23.76 3.62
N TYR A 106 -21.75 23.52 2.30
CA TYR A 106 -20.84 22.58 1.65
C TYR A 106 -19.99 23.31 0.61
N GLN A 107 -18.68 23.09 0.67
CA GLN A 107 -17.77 23.46 -0.41
C GLN A 107 -16.91 22.27 -0.76
N GLY A 108 -17.02 21.79 -2.00
CA GLY A 108 -16.12 20.78 -2.55
C GLY A 108 -14.76 21.38 -2.93
N SER A 109 -13.77 20.53 -3.12
CA SER A 109 -12.48 20.91 -3.70
C SER A 109 -12.11 19.94 -4.81
N SER A 110 -11.79 20.48 -5.97
CA SER A 110 -11.39 19.69 -7.13
C SER A 110 -10.19 20.31 -7.83
N PHE A 111 -9.34 19.47 -8.39
CA PHE A 111 -8.23 19.89 -9.22
C PHE A 111 -8.34 19.22 -10.58
N ARG A 112 -8.17 19.99 -11.65
CA ARG A 112 -8.04 19.49 -13.02
C ARG A 112 -7.32 20.56 -13.83
N TYR A 113 -6.10 20.27 -14.28
CA TYR A 113 -5.34 21.21 -15.09
C TYR A 113 -4.49 20.51 -16.15
N GLY A 114 -4.98 20.51 -17.40
CA GLY A 114 -4.25 19.98 -18.55
C GLY A 114 -3.75 18.54 -18.42
N HIS A 115 -2.87 18.13 -19.33
CA HIS A 115 -2.16 16.84 -19.26
C HIS A 115 -0.71 16.97 -18.81
N SER A 116 -0.20 18.20 -18.77
CA SER A 116 1.18 18.53 -18.41
C SER A 116 1.40 18.57 -16.90
N PHE A 117 0.36 18.48 -16.07
CA PHE A 117 0.48 18.61 -14.62
C PHE A 117 -0.15 17.41 -13.91
N THR A 118 0.53 16.93 -12.88
CA THR A 118 0.10 15.86 -11.97
C THR A 118 0.31 16.32 -10.54
N ILE A 119 -0.52 15.82 -9.62
CA ILE A 119 -0.34 16.08 -8.19
C ILE A 119 0.84 15.24 -7.70
N SER A 120 1.83 15.88 -7.06
CA SER A 120 3.02 15.16 -6.57
C SER A 120 2.65 14.22 -5.44
N ASN A 121 2.85 12.92 -5.63
CA ASN A 121 2.45 11.90 -4.65
C ASN A 121 3.43 11.77 -3.47
N THR A 122 4.67 12.22 -3.64
CA THR A 122 5.72 12.20 -2.62
C THR A 122 5.72 13.48 -1.77
N LYS A 123 5.26 14.60 -2.34
CA LYS A 123 5.27 15.90 -1.68
C LYS A 123 3.91 16.31 -1.12
N ASN A 124 2.79 15.67 -1.48
CA ASN A 124 1.48 16.00 -0.93
C ASN A 124 0.84 14.86 -0.12
N LYS A 125 0.02 15.22 0.87
CA LYS A 125 -0.87 14.31 1.60
C LYS A 125 -2.33 14.75 1.47
N PHE A 126 -3.24 13.78 1.43
CA PHE A 126 -4.67 14.02 1.58
C PHE A 126 -5.01 13.99 3.08
N THR A 127 -5.60 15.06 3.59
CA THR A 127 -5.92 15.24 5.02
C THR A 127 -7.41 15.46 5.20
N ALA A 128 -8.00 14.83 6.21
CA ALA A 128 -9.36 15.09 6.67
C ALA A 128 -9.34 15.47 8.16
N ILE A 129 -10.17 16.43 8.56
CA ILE A 129 -10.29 16.96 9.92
C ILE A 129 -11.76 16.94 10.33
N GLY A 130 -12.02 16.54 11.57
CA GLY A 130 -13.35 16.50 12.18
C GLY A 130 -13.60 15.17 12.90
N CYS A 131 -14.71 15.09 13.64
CA CYS A 131 -15.21 13.86 14.23
C CYS A 131 -16.41 13.32 13.44
N ALA A 132 -16.61 12.00 13.45
CA ALA A 132 -17.61 11.33 12.58
C ALA A 132 -17.48 11.75 11.10
N THR A 133 -16.25 11.92 10.65
CA THR A 133 -15.92 12.52 9.36
C THR A 133 -15.31 11.46 8.45
N ILE A 134 -15.90 11.25 7.27
CA ILE A 134 -15.29 10.48 6.19
C ILE A 134 -15.18 11.40 4.97
N ALA A 135 -13.96 11.78 4.61
CA ALA A 135 -13.69 12.50 3.38
C ALA A 135 -13.20 11.53 2.30
N ILE A 136 -13.79 11.59 1.12
CA ILE A 136 -13.39 10.80 -0.05
C ILE A 136 -12.65 11.71 -1.02
N ILE A 137 -11.54 11.20 -1.55
CA ILE A 137 -10.88 11.73 -2.74
C ILE A 137 -11.10 10.76 -3.91
N GLN A 138 -11.78 11.24 -4.94
CA GLN A 138 -12.01 10.52 -6.19
C GLN A 138 -11.21 11.17 -7.30
N GLY A 139 -10.66 10.38 -8.20
CA GLY A 139 -9.93 10.90 -9.35
C GLY A 139 -9.71 9.82 -10.39
N LYS A 140 -8.85 10.13 -11.35
CA LYS A 140 -8.47 9.18 -12.39
C LYS A 140 -6.97 9.25 -12.59
N ASN A 141 -6.33 8.08 -12.52
CA ASN A 141 -5.01 7.84 -13.11
C ASN A 141 -5.23 6.98 -14.38
N GLU A 142 -4.37 6.01 -14.68
CA GLU A 142 -4.66 5.02 -15.73
C GLU A 142 -5.98 4.25 -15.48
N HIS A 143 -6.42 4.21 -14.21
CA HIS A 143 -7.65 3.58 -13.72
C HIS A 143 -8.49 4.58 -12.89
N ALA A 144 -9.73 4.20 -12.54
CA ALA A 144 -10.50 4.98 -11.57
C ALA A 144 -9.85 4.88 -10.18
N TYR A 145 -9.63 6.02 -9.53
CA TYR A 145 -9.04 6.10 -8.20
C TYR A 145 -10.05 6.63 -7.19
N THR A 146 -10.23 5.91 -6.10
CA THR A 146 -11.02 6.35 -4.95
C THR A 146 -10.26 5.98 -3.68
N SER A 147 -10.08 6.94 -2.80
CA SER A 147 -9.55 6.73 -1.45
C SER A 147 -10.36 7.54 -0.45
N ALA A 148 -10.30 7.16 0.82
CA ALA A 148 -11.02 7.82 1.89
C ALA A 148 -10.12 8.03 3.11
N CYS A 149 -10.39 9.09 3.85
CA CYS A 149 -9.79 9.36 5.15
C CYS A 149 -10.91 9.56 6.16
N GLY A 150 -10.92 8.70 7.19
CA GLY A 150 -11.94 8.68 8.23
C GLY A 150 -11.37 9.08 9.59
N SER A 151 -12.12 9.89 10.35
CA SER A 151 -11.78 10.27 11.71
C SER A 151 -13.00 10.16 12.61
N PHE A 152 -12.87 9.39 13.69
CA PHE A 152 -13.96 9.06 14.61
C PHE A 152 -13.52 9.32 16.05
N CYS A 153 -14.29 10.12 16.77
CA CYS A 153 -13.94 10.57 18.12
C CYS A 153 -15.19 10.91 18.93
N SER A 154 -15.07 10.74 20.25
CA SER A 154 -15.93 11.31 21.29
C SER A 154 -15.34 12.62 21.85
N VAL A 155 -16.14 13.40 22.59
CA VAL A 155 -15.79 14.73 23.14
C VAL A 155 -14.42 14.74 23.84
N ASP A 156 -14.11 13.69 24.60
CA ASP A 156 -12.92 13.59 25.45
C ASP A 156 -11.74 12.84 24.79
N SER A 157 -11.94 12.28 23.60
CA SER A 157 -10.94 11.41 22.93
C SER A 157 -9.98 12.14 22.00
N ILE A 158 -10.19 13.43 21.71
CA ILE A 158 -9.30 14.19 20.84
C ILE A 158 -8.05 14.62 21.63
N GLU A 159 -6.98 13.84 21.54
CA GLU A 159 -5.70 14.17 22.16
C GLU A 159 -5.00 15.33 21.42
N ASN A 160 -4.38 16.24 22.18
CA ASN A 160 -3.49 17.27 21.65
C ASN A 160 -2.18 16.63 21.17
N SER A 161 -2.20 16.12 19.94
CA SER A 161 -1.02 15.61 19.24
C SER A 161 -0.79 16.43 17.97
N THR A 162 0.48 16.62 17.60
CA THR A 162 0.85 17.30 16.35
C THR A 162 0.68 16.40 15.12
N GLU A 163 0.46 15.11 15.33
CA GLU A 163 0.30 14.07 14.31
C GLU A 163 -1.15 13.56 14.26
N CYS A 164 -1.61 13.12 13.10
CA CYS A 164 -2.98 12.64 12.95
C CYS A 164 -3.09 11.17 13.36
N THR A 165 -3.72 10.89 14.51
CA THR A 165 -3.86 9.55 15.10
C THR A 165 -5.17 8.84 14.72
N GLY A 166 -6.01 9.46 13.88
CA GLY A 166 -7.36 8.96 13.55
C GLY A 166 -8.47 9.52 14.46
N MET A 167 -8.11 10.29 15.49
CA MET A 167 -9.02 11.01 16.38
C MET A 167 -8.94 12.51 16.11
N GLY A 168 -9.94 13.05 15.41
CA GLY A 168 -10.02 14.47 15.00
C GLY A 168 -9.28 14.80 13.71
N CYS A 169 -8.31 13.97 13.29
CA CYS A 169 -7.62 14.09 12.02
C CYS A 169 -7.23 12.72 11.43
N CYS A 170 -7.25 12.63 10.11
CA CYS A 170 -6.74 11.52 9.32
C CYS A 170 -5.86 12.04 8.17
N GLN A 171 -4.76 11.35 7.87
CA GLN A 171 -3.93 11.61 6.69
C GLN A 171 -3.68 10.33 5.89
N THR A 172 -3.68 10.44 4.57
CA THR A 172 -3.36 9.33 3.66
C THR A 172 -2.55 9.81 2.46
N SER A 173 -1.76 8.90 1.89
CA SER A 173 -0.96 9.14 0.68
C SER A 173 -1.82 9.23 -0.57
N ILE A 174 -1.32 9.92 -1.58
CA ILE A 174 -1.95 10.04 -2.91
C ILE A 174 -1.24 9.09 -3.88
N PRO A 175 -1.91 8.47 -4.88
CA PRO A 175 -1.26 7.62 -5.86
C PRO A 175 -0.40 8.44 -6.83
N SER A 176 0.57 7.78 -7.46
CA SER A 176 1.32 8.36 -8.58
C SER A 176 0.40 8.67 -9.77
N ASN A 177 0.79 9.68 -10.56
CA ASN A 177 0.10 10.13 -11.77
C ASN A 177 -1.35 10.57 -11.60
N LEU A 178 -1.75 11.01 -10.39
CA LEU A 178 -3.06 11.61 -10.22
C LEU A 178 -3.09 12.95 -10.97
N ARG A 179 -3.96 13.05 -11.99
CA ARG A 179 -4.09 14.26 -12.84
C ARG A 179 -5.24 15.17 -12.42
N HIS A 180 -6.27 14.57 -11.85
CA HIS A 180 -7.40 15.30 -11.32
C HIS A 180 -7.97 14.59 -10.12
N TYR A 181 -8.55 15.38 -9.22
CA TYR A 181 -9.30 14.86 -8.10
C TYR A 181 -10.57 15.69 -7.84
N HIS A 182 -11.49 15.07 -7.12
CA HIS A 182 -12.66 15.67 -6.52
C HIS A 182 -12.78 15.15 -5.08
N ILE A 183 -12.97 16.06 -4.13
CA ILE A 183 -13.18 15.73 -2.71
C ILE A 183 -14.67 15.86 -2.39
N SER A 184 -15.21 14.85 -1.70
CA SER A 184 -16.56 14.83 -1.14
C SER A 184 -16.57 14.23 0.26
N PHE A 185 -17.70 14.32 0.96
CA PHE A 185 -17.88 13.74 2.29
C PHE A 185 -18.98 12.67 2.26
N LEU A 186 -18.82 11.59 3.01
CA LEU A 186 -19.87 10.58 3.23
C LEU A 186 -20.53 10.74 4.58
N ALA A 187 -21.85 10.61 4.60
CA ALA A 187 -22.62 10.42 5.82
C ALA A 187 -22.46 8.96 6.31
N VAL A 188 -22.33 8.77 7.62
CA VAL A 188 -22.23 7.43 8.24
C VAL A 188 -23.61 7.02 8.80
N PRO A 189 -24.28 6.02 8.20
CA PRO A 189 -25.58 5.55 8.69
C PRO A 189 -25.48 4.94 10.11
N GLY A 190 -26.41 5.28 10.99
CA GLY A 190 -26.50 4.69 12.34
C GLY A 190 -25.60 5.33 13.41
N MET A 191 -24.76 6.32 13.06
CA MET A 191 -24.02 7.12 14.03
C MET A 191 -24.83 8.38 14.37
N SER A 192 -25.13 8.60 15.65
CA SER A 192 -25.92 9.76 16.08
C SER A 192 -25.12 11.06 15.90
N TYR A 193 -25.27 11.71 14.75
CA TYR A 193 -24.62 12.98 14.40
C TYR A 193 -24.90 14.09 15.43
N SER A 194 -26.02 14.02 16.15
CA SER A 194 -26.41 14.99 17.19
C SER A 194 -25.47 15.02 18.39
N ALA A 195 -24.79 13.91 18.72
CA ALA A 195 -23.82 13.88 19.83
C ALA A 195 -22.47 14.55 19.47
N VAL A 196 -22.13 14.59 18.17
CA VAL A 196 -20.84 15.10 17.67
C VAL A 196 -20.94 16.55 17.21
N LYS A 197 -22.12 16.98 16.72
CA LYS A 197 -22.38 18.33 16.21
C LYS A 197 -22.01 19.45 17.18
N ASN A 198 -22.20 19.24 18.48
CA ASN A 198 -21.95 20.26 19.51
C ASN A 198 -20.46 20.59 19.72
N PHE A 199 -19.54 19.68 19.38
CA PHE A 199 -18.10 19.90 19.60
C PHE A 199 -17.25 19.77 18.32
N SER A 200 -17.78 19.18 17.25
CA SER A 200 -17.15 19.16 15.92
C SER A 200 -18.20 19.52 14.86
N PRO A 201 -18.45 20.83 14.65
CA PRO A 201 -19.57 21.30 13.83
C PRO A 201 -19.31 21.20 12.31
N CYS A 202 -18.06 21.05 11.91
CA CYS A 202 -17.61 21.02 10.52
C CYS A 202 -16.59 19.91 10.28
N SER A 203 -16.71 19.27 9.12
CA SER A 203 -15.70 18.40 8.53
C SER A 203 -14.90 19.18 7.49
N TYR A 204 -13.59 19.01 7.45
CA TYR A 204 -12.69 19.64 6.47
C TYR A 204 -11.85 18.59 5.76
N ALA A 205 -11.48 18.86 4.51
CA ALA A 205 -10.60 17.99 3.74
C ALA A 205 -9.80 18.76 2.67
N PHE A 206 -8.54 18.42 2.49
CA PHE A 206 -7.67 19.09 1.53
C PHE A 206 -6.46 18.23 1.14
N VAL A 207 -5.84 18.60 0.01
CA VAL A 207 -4.54 18.07 -0.43
C VAL A 207 -3.52 19.19 -0.26
N ALA A 208 -2.47 18.94 0.52
CA ALA A 208 -1.44 19.94 0.78
C ALA A 208 -0.03 19.34 0.83
N GLU A 209 0.97 20.22 0.69
CA GLU A 209 2.40 19.90 0.83
C GLU A 209 2.68 19.26 2.20
N THR A 210 3.57 18.27 2.21
CA THR A 210 3.95 17.53 3.41
C THR A 210 4.65 18.48 4.38
N ASP A 211 4.47 18.23 5.68
CA ASP A 211 5.00 19.03 6.79
C ASP A 211 4.45 20.47 6.92
N TRP A 212 3.67 20.96 5.95
CA TRP A 212 3.00 22.26 6.04
C TRP A 212 1.89 22.26 7.10
N PHE A 213 1.15 21.15 7.22
CA PHE A 213 0.05 21.02 8.17
C PHE A 213 0.47 20.23 9.42
N LYS A 214 0.20 20.81 10.59
CA LYS A 214 0.29 20.13 11.90
C LYS A 214 -1.05 20.20 12.59
N PHE A 215 -1.53 19.07 13.10
CA PHE A 215 -2.85 19.02 13.72
C PHE A 215 -2.87 19.75 15.07
N THR A 216 -4.00 20.38 15.38
CA THR A 216 -4.34 20.95 16.70
C THR A 216 -5.82 20.70 16.95
N THR A 217 -6.18 20.36 18.20
CA THR A 217 -7.57 20.05 18.58
C THR A 217 -8.56 21.18 18.28
N SER A 218 -8.12 22.44 18.28
CA SER A 218 -8.95 23.59 17.94
C SER A 218 -9.51 23.54 16.51
N TYR A 219 -8.80 22.90 15.57
CA TYR A 219 -9.24 22.82 14.17
C TYR A 219 -10.46 21.91 14.01
N ALA A 220 -10.49 20.77 14.70
CA ALA A 220 -11.64 19.87 14.70
C ALA A 220 -12.89 20.47 15.39
N LYS A 221 -12.68 21.46 16.27
CA LYS A 221 -13.72 22.17 17.01
C LYS A 221 -14.18 23.47 16.34
N SER A 222 -13.52 23.89 15.27
CA SER A 222 -13.73 25.20 14.64
C SER A 222 -14.80 25.14 13.53
N THR A 223 -15.59 26.20 13.40
CA THR A 223 -16.46 26.49 12.25
C THR A 223 -15.75 27.32 11.16
N GLU A 224 -14.54 27.79 11.46
CA GLU A 224 -13.83 28.81 10.68
C GLU A 224 -12.46 28.33 10.20
N PHE A 225 -12.09 27.06 10.43
CA PHE A 225 -10.77 26.54 10.06
C PHE A 225 -10.43 26.80 8.60
N ALA A 226 -11.40 26.61 7.70
CA ALA A 226 -11.24 26.92 6.30
C ALA A 226 -10.86 28.41 6.10
N GLN A 227 -11.57 29.32 6.76
CA GLN A 227 -11.42 30.79 6.67
C GLN A 227 -10.06 31.29 7.17
N LEU A 228 -9.39 30.57 8.08
CA LEU A 228 -8.02 30.89 8.50
C LEU A 228 -7.04 30.93 7.30
N TYR A 229 -7.35 30.21 6.23
CA TYR A 229 -6.55 30.13 5.01
C TYR A 229 -7.21 30.85 3.83
N TYR A 230 -8.23 31.66 4.09
CA TYR A 230 -8.85 32.58 3.15
C TYR A 230 -8.70 34.01 3.67
N GLY A 231 -7.75 34.77 3.13
CA GLY A 231 -7.50 36.14 3.55
C GLY A 231 -6.13 36.66 3.11
N ASN A 232 -5.94 37.99 3.13
CA ASN A 232 -4.67 38.65 2.77
C ASN A 232 -4.09 38.24 1.40
N GLY A 233 -4.95 37.99 0.42
CA GLY A 233 -4.57 37.60 -0.94
C GLY A 233 -4.29 36.11 -1.13
N ASP A 234 -4.33 35.29 -0.08
CA ASP A 234 -4.18 33.84 -0.17
C ASP A 234 -5.52 33.11 -0.29
N ARG A 235 -5.50 32.03 -1.08
CA ARG A 235 -6.68 31.28 -1.52
C ARG A 235 -6.55 29.79 -1.19
N GLY A 236 -6.25 29.48 0.07
CA GLY A 236 -6.23 28.12 0.62
C GLY A 236 -4.83 27.58 0.94
N VAL A 237 -4.68 26.27 0.83
CA VAL A 237 -3.47 25.52 1.26
C VAL A 237 -2.48 25.32 0.11
N PRO A 238 -1.16 25.23 0.37
CA PRO A 238 -0.17 24.98 -0.66
C PRO A 238 -0.20 23.52 -1.13
N MET A 239 -0.17 23.32 -2.44
CA MET A 239 -0.14 22.01 -3.09
C MET A 239 0.96 21.99 -4.16
N VAL A 240 1.75 20.91 -4.18
CA VAL A 240 2.87 20.73 -5.13
C VAL A 240 2.40 19.97 -6.37
N LEU A 241 2.65 20.54 -7.54
CA LEU A 241 2.40 19.91 -8.84
C LEU A 241 3.72 19.51 -9.50
N ASP A 242 3.76 18.27 -9.97
CA ASP A 242 4.76 17.79 -10.92
C ASP A 242 4.33 18.15 -12.34
N TRP A 243 5.24 18.63 -13.18
CA TRP A 243 4.90 18.97 -14.58
C TRP A 243 5.79 18.32 -15.63
N VAL A 244 5.28 18.15 -16.86
CA VAL A 244 6.00 17.61 -18.03
C VAL A 244 5.69 18.42 -19.28
N VAL A 245 6.67 18.57 -20.17
CA VAL A 245 6.52 19.42 -21.36
C VAL A 245 5.76 18.76 -22.52
N ASP A 246 5.64 17.43 -22.49
CA ASP A 246 4.90 16.64 -23.47
C ASP A 246 4.55 15.26 -22.89
N ASN A 247 3.73 14.48 -23.59
CA ASN A 247 3.35 13.11 -23.19
C ASN A 247 4.24 12.00 -23.78
N LYS A 248 5.31 12.39 -24.46
CA LYS A 248 6.25 11.50 -25.14
C LYS A 248 7.45 11.17 -24.25
N THR A 249 8.11 10.06 -24.55
CA THR A 249 9.42 9.77 -23.97
C THR A 249 10.53 10.59 -24.64
N CYS A 250 11.68 10.71 -24.00
CA CYS A 250 12.85 11.39 -24.56
C CYS A 250 13.26 10.82 -25.92
N GLY A 251 13.31 9.49 -26.05
CA GLY A 251 13.71 8.82 -27.29
C GLY A 251 12.74 9.05 -28.47
N GLU A 252 11.46 9.28 -28.18
CA GLU A 252 10.47 9.67 -29.19
C GLU A 252 10.56 11.16 -29.51
N ALA A 253 10.65 12.00 -28.47
CA ALA A 253 10.60 13.46 -28.59
C ALA A 253 11.79 14.04 -29.35
N GLN A 254 12.99 13.47 -29.18
CA GLN A 254 14.22 13.89 -29.87
C GLN A 254 14.13 13.78 -31.41
N LYS A 255 13.20 12.96 -31.92
CA LYS A 255 12.99 12.76 -33.37
C LYS A 255 11.98 13.76 -33.95
N MET A 256 11.33 14.56 -33.11
CA MET A 256 10.25 15.46 -33.50
C MET A 256 10.73 16.90 -33.63
N LYS A 257 10.15 17.65 -34.57
CA LYS A 257 10.39 19.10 -34.70
C LYS A 257 9.91 19.91 -33.48
N SER A 258 8.99 19.36 -32.69
CA SER A 258 8.42 19.98 -31.48
C SER A 258 9.22 19.69 -30.20
N TYR A 259 10.44 19.15 -30.33
CA TYR A 259 11.31 18.85 -29.20
C TYR A 259 11.54 20.08 -28.32
N ALA A 260 11.45 19.92 -27.00
CA ALA A 260 11.41 21.01 -26.05
C ALA A 260 12.79 21.46 -25.54
N CYS A 261 13.78 20.57 -25.55
CA CYS A 261 15.11 20.88 -25.00
C CYS A 261 15.94 21.55 -26.10
N LEU A 262 15.96 22.89 -26.09
CA LEU A 262 16.53 23.70 -27.17
C LEU A 262 17.97 24.15 -26.90
N ALA A 263 18.43 24.12 -25.64
CA ALA A 263 19.81 24.49 -25.34
C ALA A 263 20.79 23.41 -25.81
N MET A 264 21.91 23.82 -26.45
CA MET A 264 22.92 22.91 -27.00
C MET A 264 23.48 21.90 -25.97
N ASN A 265 23.58 22.32 -24.71
CA ASN A 265 24.02 21.49 -23.59
C ASN A 265 22.86 21.18 -22.64
N SER A 266 21.67 20.85 -23.16
CA SER A 266 20.56 20.37 -22.31
C SER A 266 20.45 18.85 -22.36
N THR A 267 19.97 18.28 -21.26
CA THR A 267 19.70 16.85 -21.13
C THR A 267 18.20 16.61 -21.06
N CYS A 268 17.77 15.53 -21.70
CA CYS A 268 16.38 15.07 -21.64
C CYS A 268 16.22 14.05 -20.52
N ILE A 269 15.20 14.20 -19.70
CA ILE A 269 14.91 13.32 -18.56
C ILE A 269 13.49 12.79 -18.69
N ASP A 270 13.35 11.46 -18.79
CA ASP A 270 12.06 10.78 -18.70
C ASP A 270 11.54 10.78 -17.25
N VAL A 271 10.26 11.07 -17.06
CA VAL A 271 9.67 11.09 -15.72
C VAL A 271 9.30 9.68 -15.27
N GLN A 272 9.77 9.28 -14.08
CA GLN A 272 9.52 7.96 -13.52
C GLN A 272 8.02 7.72 -13.28
N ASN A 273 7.53 6.54 -13.65
CA ASN A 273 6.15 6.07 -13.51
C ASN A 273 5.09 6.81 -14.34
N GLY A 274 5.42 7.79 -15.18
CA GLY A 274 4.46 8.53 -16.01
C GLY A 274 4.84 8.59 -17.49
N LEU A 275 3.97 9.17 -18.31
CA LEU A 275 4.24 9.49 -19.72
C LEU A 275 4.63 10.96 -19.84
N GLY A 276 5.87 11.23 -20.26
CA GLY A 276 6.38 12.58 -20.52
C GLY A 276 7.85 12.74 -20.18
N TYR A 277 8.41 13.88 -20.59
CA TYR A 277 9.81 14.24 -20.32
C TYR A 277 9.96 15.67 -19.82
N ARG A 278 11.15 15.97 -19.31
CA ARG A 278 11.63 17.29 -18.88
C ARG A 278 13.01 17.54 -19.50
N CYS A 279 13.41 18.80 -19.52
CA CYS A 279 14.75 19.23 -19.91
C CYS A 279 15.48 19.78 -18.68
N ASN A 280 16.77 19.46 -18.55
CA ASN A 280 17.62 19.95 -17.47
C ASN A 280 18.99 20.38 -18.00
N CYS A 281 19.61 21.38 -17.37
CA CYS A 281 21.01 21.67 -17.62
C CYS A 281 21.88 20.62 -16.88
N PRO A 282 22.94 20.08 -17.52
CA PRO A 282 23.83 19.12 -16.91
C PRO A 282 24.66 19.78 -15.79
N GLN A 283 25.35 18.95 -15.01
CA GLN A 283 26.24 19.44 -13.97
C GLN A 283 27.30 20.40 -14.55
N GLY A 284 27.55 21.51 -13.85
CA GLY A 284 28.44 22.60 -14.31
C GLY A 284 27.74 23.66 -15.17
N TYR A 285 26.44 23.49 -15.46
CA TYR A 285 25.65 24.46 -16.21
C TYR A 285 24.40 24.89 -15.44
N GLU A 286 24.03 26.15 -15.57
CA GLU A 286 22.81 26.74 -15.01
C GLU A 286 21.97 27.45 -16.08
N GLY A 287 20.76 27.86 -15.73
CA GLY A 287 19.87 28.61 -16.63
C GLY A 287 18.67 27.80 -17.11
N ASN A 288 18.23 28.05 -18.34
CA ASN A 288 17.00 27.51 -18.89
C ASN A 288 17.24 26.54 -20.07
N PRO A 289 17.05 25.22 -19.90
CA PRO A 289 17.28 24.23 -20.96
C PRO A 289 16.26 24.28 -22.11
N TYR A 290 15.14 24.98 -21.94
CA TYR A 290 14.08 25.12 -22.93
C TYR A 290 14.30 26.28 -23.91
N ILE A 291 15.37 27.06 -23.73
CA ILE A 291 15.71 28.22 -24.57
C ILE A 291 17.02 27.95 -25.30
N ASN A 292 17.13 28.36 -26.57
CA ASN A 292 18.39 28.23 -27.30
C ASN A 292 19.50 29.05 -26.63
N GLY A 293 20.64 28.42 -26.33
CA GLY A 293 21.72 29.04 -25.53
C GLY A 293 21.37 29.30 -24.06
N GLY A 294 20.28 28.70 -23.54
CA GLY A 294 19.81 28.98 -22.19
C GLY A 294 20.53 28.23 -21.07
N CYS A 295 21.21 27.11 -21.35
CA CYS A 295 22.15 26.51 -20.41
C CYS A 295 23.52 27.16 -20.55
N GLN A 296 23.94 27.87 -19.52
CA GLN A 296 25.18 28.64 -19.45
C GLN A 296 26.15 27.99 -18.49
N ASP A 297 27.43 28.09 -18.83
CA ASP A 297 28.52 27.60 -18.02
C ASP A 297 28.57 28.34 -16.68
N ILE A 298 28.63 27.62 -15.58
CA ILE A 298 28.81 28.23 -14.26
C ILE A 298 30.28 28.60 -14.13
N ASN A 299 30.59 29.88 -13.91
CA ASN A 299 31.95 30.25 -13.54
C ASN A 299 32.21 29.91 -12.07
N GLU A 300 32.70 28.71 -11.79
CA GLU A 300 32.88 28.26 -10.41
C GLU A 300 33.92 29.08 -9.64
N CYS A 301 34.85 29.74 -10.35
CA CYS A 301 35.86 30.60 -9.75
C CYS A 301 35.28 31.88 -9.13
N ASP A 302 34.08 32.30 -9.52
CA ASP A 302 33.39 33.46 -8.94
C ASP A 302 32.65 33.09 -7.64
N HIS A 303 32.52 31.79 -7.33
CA HIS A 303 31.79 31.26 -6.17
C HIS A 303 32.64 30.31 -5.30
N PRO A 304 33.75 30.78 -4.70
CA PRO A 304 34.72 29.94 -3.98
C PRO A 304 34.17 29.26 -2.71
N SER A 305 33.03 29.73 -2.18
CA SER A 305 32.34 29.12 -1.04
C SER A 305 31.56 27.84 -1.42
N LEU A 306 31.05 27.77 -2.65
CA LEU A 306 30.34 26.62 -3.19
C LEU A 306 31.29 25.69 -3.96
N TYR A 307 32.33 26.26 -4.57
CA TYR A 307 33.31 25.55 -5.38
C TYR A 307 34.74 25.84 -4.88
N PRO A 308 35.25 25.03 -3.93
CA PRO A 308 36.52 25.30 -3.29
C PRO A 308 37.72 25.22 -4.26
N CYS A 309 38.58 26.23 -4.23
CA CYS A 309 39.90 26.20 -4.86
C CYS A 309 40.93 26.87 -3.95
N ARG A 310 42.00 26.15 -3.59
CA ARG A 310 43.09 26.62 -2.71
C ARG A 310 44.36 26.99 -3.47
N GLY A 311 44.29 27.00 -4.80
CA GLY A 311 45.34 27.47 -5.71
C GLY A 311 44.82 28.56 -6.64
N ASN A 312 45.41 28.67 -7.82
CA ASN A 312 44.93 29.53 -8.89
C ASN A 312 43.76 28.86 -9.61
N CYS A 313 42.59 29.50 -9.55
CA CYS A 313 41.37 29.01 -10.19
C CYS A 313 41.32 29.46 -11.66
N SER A 314 40.95 28.55 -12.54
CA SER A 314 40.68 28.83 -13.95
C SER A 314 39.42 28.10 -14.38
N ASN A 315 38.44 28.86 -14.85
CA ASN A 315 37.17 28.32 -15.30
C ASN A 315 37.33 27.50 -16.58
N THR A 316 36.56 26.43 -16.72
CA THR A 316 36.49 25.60 -17.92
C THR A 316 35.03 25.29 -18.27
N PHE A 317 34.74 24.87 -19.49
CA PHE A 317 33.35 24.54 -19.83
C PHE A 317 32.88 23.28 -19.08
N GLY A 318 31.86 23.44 -18.22
CA GLY A 318 31.23 22.45 -17.36
C GLY A 318 31.99 22.12 -16.07
N SER A 319 33.08 22.84 -15.76
CA SER A 319 33.88 22.62 -14.55
C SER A 319 34.92 23.73 -14.34
N TYR A 320 35.77 23.61 -13.32
CA TYR A 320 36.93 24.49 -13.14
C TYR A 320 38.21 23.70 -12.85
N ASN A 321 39.33 24.27 -13.27
CA ASN A 321 40.66 23.82 -12.92
C ASN A 321 41.19 24.66 -11.76
N CYS A 322 41.73 23.98 -10.76
CA CYS A 322 42.43 24.60 -9.65
C CYS A 322 43.88 24.11 -9.70
N LEU A 323 44.85 25.01 -9.85
CA LEU A 323 46.26 24.65 -9.99
C LEU A 323 47.13 25.39 -8.99
N CYS A 324 48.13 24.74 -8.43
CA CYS A 324 49.03 25.40 -7.51
C CYS A 324 49.96 26.41 -8.22
N PRO A 325 50.29 27.54 -7.57
CA PRO A 325 51.28 28.48 -8.08
C PRO A 325 52.64 27.81 -8.33
N PRO A 326 53.46 28.31 -9.29
CA PRO A 326 54.80 27.78 -9.55
C PRO A 326 55.65 27.72 -8.28
N GLY A 327 56.29 26.57 -8.03
CA GLY A 327 57.09 26.32 -6.81
C GLY A 327 56.31 25.74 -5.62
N THR A 328 55.01 25.47 -5.79
CA THR A 328 54.16 24.81 -4.79
C THR A 328 53.43 23.59 -5.35
N HIS A 329 53.03 22.65 -4.50
CA HIS A 329 52.34 21.42 -4.84
C HIS A 329 51.16 21.16 -3.89
N SER A 330 50.12 20.49 -4.37
CA SER A 330 49.00 19.96 -3.58
C SER A 330 48.49 18.69 -4.26
N ASP A 331 48.18 17.66 -3.47
CA ASP A 331 47.62 16.39 -3.99
C ASP A 331 46.19 16.58 -4.53
N ASP A 332 45.44 17.54 -3.97
CA ASP A 332 44.14 17.99 -4.49
C ASP A 332 43.98 19.49 -4.21
N PRO A 333 44.34 20.37 -5.15
CA PRO A 333 44.26 21.83 -4.95
C PRO A 333 42.84 22.37 -4.78
N LYS A 334 41.79 21.58 -5.06
CA LYS A 334 40.39 21.99 -4.78
C LYS A 334 40.09 21.91 -3.28
N THR A 335 40.63 20.93 -2.57
CA THR A 335 40.33 20.71 -1.15
C THR A 335 41.51 20.99 -0.20
N ILE A 336 42.75 20.87 -0.67
CA ILE A 336 44.00 20.93 0.10
C ILE A 336 44.84 22.16 -0.32
N PRO A 337 45.36 22.98 0.61
CA PRO A 337 46.23 24.12 0.31
C PRO A 337 47.55 23.76 -0.37
N CYS A 338 48.01 24.62 -1.28
CA CYS A 338 49.31 24.48 -1.94
C CYS A 338 50.47 24.76 -0.97
N SER A 339 51.45 23.86 -0.91
CA SER A 339 52.64 23.94 -0.06
C SER A 339 53.93 23.94 -0.90
N GLY A 340 55.03 24.53 -0.38
CA GLY A 340 56.30 24.63 -1.13
C GLY A 340 56.97 23.28 -1.41
N ILE A 341 57.65 23.16 -2.56
CA ILE A 341 58.37 21.94 -2.95
C ILE A 341 59.63 21.77 -2.08
N LEU A 342 59.60 20.81 -1.15
CA LEU A 342 60.79 20.31 -0.44
C LEU A 342 61.51 19.25 -1.28
N SER A 343 62.83 19.40 -1.41
CA SER A 343 63.74 18.51 -2.17
C SER A 343 63.69 17.06 -1.67
N PRO A 344 63.70 16.04 -2.56
CA PRO A 344 63.59 14.64 -2.19
C PRO A 344 64.97 14.06 -1.84
N ASP A 345 65.54 14.49 -0.72
CA ASP A 345 66.65 13.77 -0.08
C ASP A 345 66.61 13.91 1.45
N GLN A 346 65.39 13.77 2.00
CA GLN A 346 65.10 13.89 3.42
C GLN A 346 64.38 12.61 3.90
N PRO A 347 64.66 12.14 5.14
CA PRO A 347 64.09 10.90 5.71
C PRO A 347 62.55 10.88 5.81
N GLU A 348 61.90 12.02 5.54
CA GLU A 348 60.46 12.25 5.59
C GLU A 348 59.68 11.49 4.49
N VAL A 349 60.25 11.26 3.29
CA VAL A 349 59.54 10.56 2.19
C VAL A 349 59.32 9.07 2.49
N LYS A 350 60.26 8.42 3.18
CA LYS A 350 60.08 7.03 3.68
C LYS A 350 59.03 6.96 4.78
N PHE A 351 58.92 8.02 5.59
CA PHE A 351 57.90 8.16 6.62
C PHE A 351 56.50 8.34 5.99
N VAL A 352 56.40 9.16 4.94
CA VAL A 352 55.15 9.36 4.18
C VAL A 352 54.67 8.07 3.54
N ILE A 353 55.53 7.30 2.86
CA ILE A 353 55.14 6.00 2.27
C ILE A 353 54.63 5.02 3.36
N GLY A 354 55.30 4.99 4.52
CA GLY A 354 54.85 4.21 5.67
C GLY A 354 53.48 4.66 6.20
N ILE A 355 53.24 5.97 6.30
CA ILE A 355 51.95 6.55 6.69
C ILE A 355 50.88 6.21 5.64
N SER A 356 51.15 6.37 4.34
CA SER A 356 50.21 6.07 3.26
C SER A 356 49.77 4.59 3.29
N THR A 357 50.72 3.67 3.43
CA THR A 357 50.40 2.24 3.55
C THR A 357 49.63 1.92 4.82
N SER A 358 49.92 2.61 5.92
CA SER A 358 49.22 2.45 7.19
C SER A 358 47.80 2.99 7.12
N ILE A 359 47.58 4.12 6.46
CA ILE A 359 46.24 4.71 6.24
C ILE A 359 45.41 3.80 5.35
N ILE A 360 45.96 3.31 4.24
CA ILE A 360 45.24 2.37 3.37
C ILE A 360 44.88 1.09 4.14
N PHE A 361 45.82 0.55 4.92
CA PHE A 361 45.54 -0.61 5.78
C PHE A 361 44.43 -0.33 6.80
N VAL A 362 44.44 0.85 7.42
CA VAL A 362 43.38 1.30 8.35
C VAL A 362 42.04 1.46 7.62
N LEU A 363 42.01 2.04 6.41
CA LEU A 363 40.78 2.19 5.62
C LEU A 363 40.20 0.83 5.21
N VAL A 364 41.05 -0.11 4.79
CA VAL A 364 40.62 -1.50 4.50
C VAL A 364 40.11 -2.17 5.77
N CYS A 365 40.78 -1.98 6.91
CA CYS A 365 40.30 -2.50 8.20
C CYS A 365 38.96 -1.88 8.58
N ILE A 366 38.76 -0.57 8.41
CA ILE A 366 37.48 0.11 8.64
C ILE A 366 36.41 -0.44 7.71
N PHE A 367 36.70 -0.61 6.41
CA PHE A 367 35.74 -1.17 5.46
C PHE A 367 35.34 -2.61 5.80
N LEU A 368 36.29 -3.47 6.16
CA LEU A 368 36.03 -4.83 6.64
C LEU A 368 35.25 -4.82 7.96
N LEU A 369 35.54 -3.88 8.87
CA LEU A 369 34.77 -3.65 10.09
C LEU A 369 33.35 -3.18 9.79
N LEU A 370 33.14 -2.31 8.81
CA LEU A 370 31.83 -1.85 8.36
C LEU A 370 31.01 -2.99 7.78
N ILE A 371 31.60 -3.82 6.91
CA ILE A 371 30.94 -5.04 6.40
C ILE A 371 30.59 -5.98 7.56
N LYS A 372 31.52 -6.18 8.50
CA LYS A 372 31.28 -7.01 9.69
C LYS A 372 30.17 -6.42 10.57
N CYS A 373 30.12 -5.10 10.73
CA CYS A 373 29.08 -4.37 11.47
C CYS A 373 27.72 -4.47 10.76
N GLN A 374 27.67 -4.31 9.44
CA GLN A 374 26.44 -4.49 8.65
C GLN A 374 25.93 -5.93 8.72
N ARG A 375 26.81 -6.92 8.55
CA ARG A 375 26.47 -8.34 8.73
C ARG A 375 25.97 -8.64 10.14
N ARG A 376 26.61 -8.07 11.16
CA ARG A 376 26.14 -8.17 12.55
C ARG A 376 24.79 -7.50 12.77
N LYS A 377 24.54 -6.34 12.15
CA LYS A 377 23.26 -5.63 12.23
C LYS A 377 22.14 -6.48 11.62
N LEU A 378 22.36 -7.03 10.42
CA LEU A 378 21.41 -7.92 9.76
C LEU A 378 21.16 -9.20 10.57
N ALA A 379 22.21 -9.82 11.11
CA ALA A 379 22.07 -11.01 11.97
C ALA A 379 21.29 -10.71 13.25
N LYS A 380 21.55 -9.56 13.90
CA LYS A 380 20.77 -9.10 15.07
C LYS A 380 19.31 -8.85 14.73
N GLU A 381 19.03 -8.30 13.54
CA GLU A 381 17.66 -8.04 13.09
C GLU A 381 16.90 -9.33 12.79
N LYS A 382 17.54 -10.29 12.10
CA LYS A 382 17.01 -11.65 11.92
C LYS A 382 16.72 -12.34 13.24
N GLU A 383 17.64 -12.26 14.20
CA GLU A 383 17.44 -12.82 15.55
C GLU A 383 16.31 -12.11 16.30
N ARG A 384 16.18 -10.78 16.14
CA ARG A 384 15.07 -10.01 16.70
C ARG A 384 13.74 -10.49 16.15
N PHE A 385 13.60 -10.63 14.84
CA PHE A 385 12.38 -11.16 14.22
C PHE A 385 12.11 -12.59 14.65
N PHE A 386 13.12 -13.45 14.71
CA PHE A 386 12.97 -14.82 15.20
C PHE A 386 12.40 -14.85 16.63
N LYS A 387 12.84 -13.96 17.52
CA LYS A 387 12.29 -13.86 18.89
C LYS A 387 10.88 -13.27 18.90
N GLN A 388 10.63 -12.21 18.14
CA GLN A 388 9.31 -11.54 18.05
C GLN A 388 8.23 -12.49 17.49
N ASN A 389 8.57 -13.25 16.45
CA ASN A 389 7.65 -14.18 15.78
C ASN A 389 7.47 -15.50 16.55
N GLY A 390 7.75 -15.52 17.85
CA GLY A 390 7.54 -16.69 18.70
C GLY A 390 8.52 -17.84 18.47
N GLY A 391 9.66 -17.62 17.81
CA GLY A 391 10.62 -18.68 17.49
C GLY A 391 11.17 -19.40 18.72
N GLN A 392 11.30 -18.72 19.86
CA GLN A 392 11.66 -19.39 21.13
C GLN A 392 10.56 -20.32 21.64
N ILE A 393 9.30 -19.91 21.53
CA ILE A 393 8.13 -20.71 21.94
C ILE A 393 8.04 -21.93 21.04
N LEU A 394 8.17 -21.74 19.73
CA LEU A 394 8.16 -22.83 18.76
C LEU A 394 9.32 -23.81 19.01
N TYR A 395 10.53 -23.31 19.25
CA TYR A 395 11.70 -24.14 19.52
C TYR A 395 11.55 -24.96 20.81
N GLN A 396 11.01 -24.36 21.88
CA GLN A 396 10.67 -25.07 23.11
C GLN A 396 9.59 -26.13 22.88
N GLN A 397 8.59 -25.85 22.04
CA GLN A 397 7.54 -26.83 21.71
C GLN A 397 8.06 -27.98 20.85
N ILE A 398 8.94 -27.72 19.88
CA ILE A 398 9.62 -28.76 19.09
C ILE A 398 10.40 -29.69 20.02
N LEU A 399 11.17 -29.13 20.96
CA LEU A 399 11.98 -29.89 21.92
C LEU A 399 11.14 -30.66 22.97
N SER A 400 10.03 -30.11 23.43
CA SER A 400 9.23 -30.68 24.53
C SER A 400 8.16 -31.68 24.08
N LYS A 401 7.65 -31.57 22.85
CA LYS A 401 6.49 -32.35 22.37
C LYS A 401 6.80 -33.34 21.24
N GLN A 402 8.07 -33.61 20.92
CA GLN A 402 8.47 -34.47 19.78
C GLN A 402 7.78 -34.05 18.47
N VAL A 403 7.69 -32.75 18.22
CA VAL A 403 7.17 -32.23 16.95
C VAL A 403 8.30 -32.29 15.91
N ASP A 404 8.67 -33.50 15.48
CA ASP A 404 9.75 -33.75 14.51
C ASP A 404 9.39 -33.31 13.07
N THR A 405 8.27 -32.62 12.86
CA THR A 405 7.63 -32.47 11.54
C THR A 405 7.80 -31.09 10.89
N VAL A 406 8.24 -30.06 11.62
CA VAL A 406 8.28 -28.66 11.14
C VAL A 406 9.73 -28.18 10.95
N ILE A 407 10.12 -27.91 9.71
CA ILE A 407 11.45 -27.41 9.34
C ILE A 407 11.49 -25.88 9.48
N ILE A 408 12.52 -25.34 10.15
CA ILE A 408 12.77 -23.89 10.17
C ILE A 408 13.62 -23.53 8.94
N PHE A 409 13.01 -22.85 7.98
CA PHE A 409 13.66 -22.38 6.76
C PHE A 409 14.28 -20.99 6.94
N THR A 410 15.38 -20.72 6.23
CA THR A 410 15.89 -19.35 6.08
C THR A 410 15.17 -18.64 4.94
N ILE A 411 15.15 -17.30 4.97
CA ILE A 411 14.62 -16.48 3.88
C ILE A 411 15.39 -16.72 2.58
N GLU A 412 16.68 -17.07 2.68
CA GLU A 412 17.51 -17.40 1.53
C GLU A 412 17.10 -18.71 0.87
N ASP A 413 16.72 -19.72 1.66
CA ASP A 413 16.19 -20.98 1.13
C ASP A 413 14.88 -20.73 0.38
N LEU A 414 13.97 -19.94 0.96
CA LEU A 414 12.68 -19.64 0.34
C LEU A 414 12.82 -18.74 -0.89
N LYS A 415 13.72 -17.74 -0.88
CA LYS A 415 14.03 -16.94 -2.07
C LYS A 415 14.59 -17.81 -3.19
N LYS A 416 15.50 -18.74 -2.91
CA LYS A 416 16.01 -19.67 -3.93
C LYS A 416 14.90 -20.56 -4.47
N ALA A 417 14.07 -21.12 -3.59
CA ALA A 417 13.00 -22.03 -3.98
C ALA A 417 11.90 -21.36 -4.84
N THR A 418 11.62 -20.08 -4.59
CA THR A 418 10.53 -19.33 -5.25
C THR A 418 11.01 -18.38 -6.35
N ASN A 419 12.28 -18.45 -6.75
CA ASN A 419 12.91 -17.49 -7.67
C ASN A 419 12.72 -16.02 -7.21
N ASN A 420 13.04 -15.74 -5.94
CA ASN A 420 12.85 -14.46 -5.28
C ASN A 420 11.38 -13.99 -5.25
N PHE A 421 10.45 -14.91 -4.96
CA PHE A 421 9.01 -14.68 -4.94
C PHE A 421 8.49 -14.13 -6.29
N ASP A 422 8.91 -14.77 -7.38
CA ASP A 422 8.54 -14.37 -8.74
C ASP A 422 7.02 -14.51 -8.97
N LYS A 423 6.42 -13.52 -9.63
CA LYS A 423 4.98 -13.51 -9.95
C LYS A 423 4.55 -14.72 -10.79
N SER A 424 5.42 -15.24 -11.66
CA SER A 424 5.14 -16.44 -12.47
C SER A 424 4.97 -17.71 -11.64
N ARG A 425 5.38 -17.70 -10.36
CA ARG A 425 5.22 -18.81 -9.41
C ARG A 425 4.03 -18.61 -8.48
N GLU A 426 3.23 -17.56 -8.63
CA GLU A 426 2.04 -17.37 -7.81
C GLU A 426 0.99 -18.45 -8.12
N LEU A 427 0.57 -19.16 -7.07
CA LEU A 427 -0.52 -20.15 -7.10
C LEU A 427 -1.87 -19.49 -6.79
N GLY A 428 -1.85 -18.40 -6.02
CA GLY A 428 -3.03 -17.63 -5.67
C GLY A 428 -2.71 -16.47 -4.74
N THR A 429 -3.53 -15.42 -4.81
CA THR A 429 -3.44 -14.24 -3.95
C THR A 429 -4.81 -13.97 -3.33
N GLY A 430 -4.87 -13.84 -2.00
CA GLY A 430 -6.11 -13.63 -1.25
C GLY A 430 -5.95 -12.66 -0.07
N GLY A 431 -6.95 -12.65 0.81
CA GLY A 431 -6.96 -11.80 2.03
C GLY A 431 -5.86 -12.15 3.03
N GLN A 432 -5.45 -13.42 3.07
CA GLN A 432 -4.40 -13.91 3.99
C GLN A 432 -2.98 -13.88 3.41
N GLY A 433 -2.79 -13.37 2.19
CA GLY A 433 -1.48 -13.28 1.56
C GLY A 433 -1.40 -13.84 0.15
N THR A 434 -0.18 -14.12 -0.29
CA THR A 434 0.13 -14.72 -1.59
C THR A 434 0.85 -16.04 -1.40
N VAL A 435 0.43 -17.06 -2.15
CA VAL A 435 1.02 -18.40 -2.13
C VAL A 435 1.85 -18.60 -3.39
N TYR A 436 3.10 -19.04 -3.23
CA TYR A 436 4.05 -19.27 -4.32
C TYR A 436 4.40 -20.76 -4.44
N LYS A 437 4.61 -21.24 -5.65
CA LYS A 437 5.19 -22.55 -5.94
C LYS A 437 6.71 -22.52 -5.74
N GLY A 438 7.18 -23.21 -4.72
CA GLY A 438 8.60 -23.38 -4.41
C GLY A 438 9.15 -24.73 -4.89
N ILE A 439 10.43 -24.78 -5.24
CA ILE A 439 11.18 -26.03 -5.44
C ILE A 439 12.38 -25.99 -4.50
N LEU A 440 12.36 -26.85 -3.47
CA LEU A 440 13.43 -26.95 -2.48
C LEU A 440 14.69 -27.61 -3.07
N LYS A 441 15.82 -27.56 -2.33
CA LYS A 441 17.12 -28.10 -2.77
C LYS A 441 17.12 -29.61 -3.05
N ASP A 442 16.23 -30.34 -2.39
CA ASP A 442 15.97 -31.77 -2.56
C ASP A 442 14.98 -32.06 -3.71
N ASN A 443 14.70 -31.07 -4.57
CA ASN A 443 13.69 -31.10 -5.63
C ASN A 443 12.25 -31.29 -5.15
N LYS A 444 11.99 -31.17 -3.85
CA LYS A 444 10.63 -31.23 -3.32
C LYS A 444 9.85 -29.97 -3.69
N VAL A 445 8.71 -30.15 -4.32
CA VAL A 445 7.79 -29.05 -4.66
C VAL A 445 6.96 -28.69 -3.43
N VAL A 446 6.87 -27.40 -3.13
CA VAL A 446 6.21 -26.87 -1.93
C VAL A 446 5.33 -25.66 -2.26
N ALA A 447 4.37 -25.36 -1.39
CA ALA A 447 3.59 -24.14 -1.44
C ALA A 447 4.07 -23.18 -0.32
N VAL A 448 4.50 -21.98 -0.69
CA VAL A 448 5.09 -20.98 0.22
C VAL A 448 4.09 -19.83 0.39
N LYS A 449 3.42 -19.76 1.54
CA LYS A 449 2.42 -18.72 1.88
C LYS A 449 3.10 -17.55 2.57
N ARG A 450 3.04 -16.38 1.96
CA ARG A 450 3.56 -15.11 2.47
C ARG A 450 2.42 -14.13 2.73
N SER A 451 2.23 -13.75 3.99
CA SER A 451 1.19 -12.80 4.41
C SER A 451 1.58 -11.35 4.05
N LYS A 452 0.58 -10.47 3.82
CA LYS A 452 0.80 -9.11 3.27
C LYS A 452 1.16 -8.05 4.33
N MET A 453 0.61 -8.16 5.54
CA MET A 453 0.92 -7.34 6.72
C MET A 453 0.63 -8.16 7.99
N MET A 454 1.12 -7.71 9.16
CA MET A 454 0.76 -8.27 10.46
C MET A 454 0.32 -7.14 11.40
N ASP A 455 -0.87 -7.26 11.96
CA ASP A 455 -1.22 -6.65 13.24
C ASP A 455 -1.01 -7.66 14.39
N LEU A 456 -1.29 -7.25 15.64
CA LEU A 456 -1.18 -8.13 16.81
C LEU A 456 -2.09 -9.36 16.71
N ALA A 457 -3.28 -9.24 16.13
CA ALA A 457 -4.24 -10.34 15.99
C ALA A 457 -3.74 -11.39 14.96
N GLN A 458 -3.16 -10.94 13.85
CA GLN A 458 -2.57 -11.80 12.82
C GLN A 458 -1.30 -12.53 13.30
N THR A 459 -0.61 -11.98 14.30
CA THR A 459 0.51 -12.66 14.98
C THR A 459 0.02 -13.87 15.77
N GLU A 460 -1.10 -13.75 16.47
CA GLU A 460 -1.72 -14.85 17.19
C GLU A 460 -2.23 -15.94 16.24
N GLU A 461 -2.88 -15.56 15.12
CA GLU A 461 -3.30 -16.49 14.07
C GLU A 461 -2.15 -17.32 13.52
N PHE A 462 -1.01 -16.68 13.24
CA PHE A 462 0.19 -17.34 12.74
C PHE A 462 0.73 -18.39 13.72
N VAL A 463 0.91 -18.00 15.00
CA VAL A 463 1.40 -18.92 16.04
C VAL A 463 0.41 -20.06 16.24
N GLN A 464 -0.89 -19.77 16.23
CA GLN A 464 -1.95 -20.75 16.37
C GLN A 464 -1.97 -21.75 15.21
N GLU A 465 -1.83 -21.29 13.96
CA GLU A 465 -1.77 -22.14 12.78
C GLU A 465 -0.59 -23.13 12.85
N ILE A 466 0.60 -22.68 13.28
CA ILE A 466 1.74 -23.59 13.49
C ILE A 466 1.43 -24.62 14.57
N ILE A 467 0.92 -24.20 15.74
CA ILE A 467 0.63 -25.10 16.86
C ILE A 467 -0.41 -26.16 16.48
N ILE A 468 -1.43 -25.76 15.73
CA ILE A 468 -2.51 -26.63 15.25
C ILE A 468 -1.94 -27.62 14.23
N LEU A 469 -1.33 -27.13 13.15
CA LEU A 469 -0.88 -27.97 12.05
C LEU A 469 0.30 -28.88 12.43
N SER A 470 1.09 -28.51 13.44
CA SER A 470 2.16 -29.36 13.93
C SER A 470 1.65 -30.57 14.71
N GLN A 471 0.40 -30.54 15.18
CA GLN A 471 -0.24 -31.62 15.94
C GLN A 471 -1.19 -32.47 15.07
N ILE A 472 -1.49 -32.03 13.85
CA ILE A 472 -2.38 -32.71 12.92
C ILE A 472 -1.59 -33.55 11.95
N ASN A 473 -1.97 -34.83 11.82
CA ASN A 473 -1.47 -35.70 10.77
C ASN A 473 -2.64 -36.53 10.21
N HIS A 474 -3.22 -36.07 9.10
CA HIS A 474 -4.38 -36.72 8.47
C HIS A 474 -4.24 -36.66 6.94
N LYS A 475 -4.64 -37.75 6.25
CA LYS A 475 -4.53 -37.89 4.78
C LYS A 475 -5.26 -36.75 4.03
N ASN A 476 -6.41 -36.31 4.55
CA ASN A 476 -7.26 -35.26 3.97
C ASN A 476 -7.04 -33.87 4.60
N VAL A 477 -5.90 -33.63 5.25
CA VAL A 477 -5.48 -32.29 5.70
C VAL A 477 -4.14 -31.94 5.04
N VAL A 478 -4.00 -30.70 4.57
CA VAL A 478 -2.74 -30.23 3.98
C VAL A 478 -1.66 -30.14 5.06
N ARG A 479 -0.54 -30.80 4.83
CA ARG A 479 0.55 -30.87 5.79
C ARG A 479 1.44 -29.62 5.78
N LEU A 480 1.65 -29.04 6.96
CA LEU A 480 2.69 -28.03 7.18
C LEU A 480 4.07 -28.72 7.16
N LEU A 481 4.98 -28.24 6.31
CA LEU A 481 6.35 -28.72 6.20
C LEU A 481 7.33 -27.89 7.02
N GLY A 482 7.04 -26.60 7.21
CA GLY A 482 7.95 -25.68 7.88
C GLY A 482 7.52 -24.23 7.86
N CYS A 483 8.36 -23.38 8.43
CA CYS A 483 8.15 -21.94 8.49
C CYS A 483 9.47 -21.17 8.43
N CYS A 484 9.44 -19.90 8.05
CA CYS A 484 10.54 -18.95 8.15
C CYS A 484 10.15 -17.81 9.10
N LEU A 485 10.92 -17.65 10.18
CA LEU A 485 10.65 -16.69 11.26
C LEU A 485 11.62 -15.50 11.29
N GLU A 486 12.66 -15.50 10.45
CA GLU A 486 13.72 -14.46 10.42
C GLU A 486 13.34 -13.21 9.59
N VAL A 487 12.06 -12.98 9.40
CA VAL A 487 11.47 -11.91 8.57
C VAL A 487 10.43 -11.14 9.37
N GLU A 488 10.14 -9.91 8.98
CA GLU A 488 9.14 -9.06 9.65
C GLU A 488 7.76 -9.75 9.75
N VAL A 489 7.33 -10.39 8.66
CA VAL A 489 6.10 -11.19 8.60
C VAL A 489 6.47 -12.64 8.29
N PRO A 490 6.23 -13.61 9.19
CA PRO A 490 6.57 -15.00 8.98
C PRO A 490 5.96 -15.62 7.72
N ILE A 491 6.63 -16.66 7.23
CA ILE A 491 6.25 -17.37 6.00
C ILE A 491 6.02 -18.84 6.33
N LEU A 492 4.93 -19.41 5.85
CA LEU A 492 4.58 -20.81 6.04
C LEU A 492 4.87 -21.62 4.77
N VAL A 493 5.32 -22.86 4.95
CA VAL A 493 5.66 -23.78 3.86
C VAL A 493 4.85 -25.06 4.01
N TYR A 494 4.02 -25.35 3.02
CA TYR A 494 3.13 -26.50 2.98
C TYR A 494 3.55 -27.48 1.88
N GLU A 495 3.01 -28.70 1.94
CA GLU A 495 3.04 -29.59 0.78
C GLU A 495 2.31 -28.94 -0.41
N PHE A 496 2.82 -29.14 -1.61
CA PHE A 496 2.20 -28.62 -2.82
C PHE A 496 1.09 -29.56 -3.30
N ILE A 497 -0.10 -29.00 -3.52
CA ILE A 497 -1.28 -29.71 -4.00
C ILE A 497 -1.62 -29.23 -5.43
N PRO A 498 -1.48 -30.07 -6.46
CA PRO A 498 -1.40 -29.60 -7.85
C PRO A 498 -2.71 -29.25 -8.53
N ASN A 499 -3.84 -29.90 -8.18
CA ASN A 499 -5.10 -29.74 -8.93
C ASN A 499 -5.95 -28.55 -8.45
N GLY A 500 -5.37 -27.64 -7.66
CA GLY A 500 -6.02 -26.42 -7.21
C GLY A 500 -7.13 -26.66 -6.20
N THR A 501 -8.09 -25.74 -6.15
CA THR A 501 -9.18 -25.74 -5.15
C THR A 501 -10.47 -26.36 -5.71
N LEU A 502 -11.31 -26.90 -4.81
CA LEU A 502 -12.66 -27.37 -5.13
C LEU A 502 -13.49 -26.27 -5.79
N PHE A 503 -13.38 -25.03 -5.32
CA PHE A 503 -14.06 -23.87 -5.90
C PHE A 503 -13.79 -23.74 -7.41
N HIS A 504 -12.53 -23.86 -7.84
CA HIS A 504 -12.17 -23.78 -9.27
C HIS A 504 -12.65 -25.02 -10.03
N LEU A 505 -12.69 -26.20 -9.39
CA LEU A 505 -13.22 -27.40 -10.01
C LEU A 505 -14.71 -27.27 -10.33
N ILE A 506 -15.53 -26.79 -9.38
CA ILE A 506 -16.99 -26.70 -9.54
C ILE A 506 -17.44 -25.44 -10.30
N HIS A 507 -16.83 -24.28 -10.06
CA HIS A 507 -17.27 -22.99 -10.62
C HIS A 507 -16.43 -22.51 -11.81
N GLY A 508 -15.34 -23.20 -12.13
CA GLY A 508 -14.51 -22.90 -13.31
C GLY A 508 -15.09 -23.46 -14.60
N ASN A 509 -14.39 -23.19 -15.71
CA ASN A 509 -14.74 -23.68 -17.06
C ASN A 509 -14.41 -25.18 -17.27
N ASN A 510 -14.32 -25.96 -16.20
CA ASN A 510 -13.99 -27.38 -16.26
C ASN A 510 -15.21 -28.20 -16.68
N ALA A 511 -14.93 -29.39 -17.23
CA ALA A 511 -15.96 -30.37 -17.55
C ALA A 511 -16.79 -30.70 -16.29
N PRO A 512 -18.10 -30.97 -16.42
CA PRO A 512 -18.92 -31.36 -15.29
C PRO A 512 -18.35 -32.59 -14.58
N ILE A 513 -18.24 -32.49 -13.26
CA ILE A 513 -17.72 -33.57 -12.41
C ILE A 513 -18.88 -34.52 -12.09
N SER A 514 -18.62 -35.84 -12.11
CA SER A 514 -19.62 -36.86 -11.77
C SER A 514 -20.11 -36.72 -10.33
N LEU A 515 -21.33 -37.20 -10.07
CA LEU A 515 -21.91 -37.22 -8.73
C LEU A 515 -21.02 -37.98 -7.74
N GLU A 516 -20.50 -39.14 -8.15
CA GLU A 516 -19.58 -39.97 -7.33
C GLU A 516 -18.36 -39.18 -6.85
N ALA A 517 -17.70 -38.45 -7.76
CA ALA A 517 -16.53 -37.65 -7.39
C ALA A 517 -16.89 -36.50 -6.43
N ARG A 518 -18.07 -35.88 -6.60
CA ARG A 518 -18.56 -34.83 -5.68
C ARG A 518 -18.83 -35.39 -4.28
N LEU A 519 -19.48 -36.55 -4.19
CA LEU A 519 -19.77 -37.22 -2.92
C LEU A 519 -18.49 -37.69 -2.22
N ARG A 520 -17.53 -38.24 -2.97
CA ARG A 520 -16.21 -38.61 -2.44
C ARG A 520 -15.49 -37.40 -1.84
N ILE A 521 -15.43 -36.27 -2.56
CA ILE A 521 -14.83 -35.03 -2.06
C ILE A 521 -15.53 -34.55 -0.78
N ALA A 522 -16.87 -34.60 -0.74
CA ALA A 522 -17.65 -34.23 0.44
C ALA A 522 -17.31 -35.13 1.63
N GLN A 523 -17.31 -36.45 1.42
CA GLN A 523 -17.00 -37.44 2.46
C GLN A 523 -15.60 -37.22 3.02
N GLU A 524 -14.58 -37.11 2.17
CA GLU A 524 -13.19 -36.91 2.57
C GLU A 524 -12.96 -35.61 3.33
N SER A 525 -13.65 -34.54 2.92
CA SER A 525 -13.63 -33.25 3.61
C SER A 525 -14.33 -33.33 4.97
N ALA A 526 -15.44 -34.07 5.05
CA ALA A 526 -16.15 -34.31 6.31
C ALA A 526 -15.32 -35.17 7.28
N GLU A 527 -14.63 -36.20 6.79
CA GLU A 527 -13.70 -37.02 7.57
C GLU A 527 -12.56 -36.16 8.16
N ALA A 528 -12.00 -35.25 7.36
CA ALA A 528 -10.98 -34.32 7.82
C ALA A 528 -11.48 -33.41 8.95
N LEU A 529 -12.65 -32.78 8.79
CA LEU A 529 -13.23 -31.90 9.81
C LEU A 529 -13.64 -32.68 11.07
N ALA A 530 -14.18 -33.88 10.92
CA ALA A 530 -14.50 -34.76 12.05
C ALA A 530 -13.24 -35.11 12.86
N TYR A 531 -12.12 -35.40 12.20
CA TYR A 531 -10.83 -35.63 12.86
C TYR A 531 -10.37 -34.42 13.70
N LEU A 532 -10.54 -33.20 13.18
CA LEU A 532 -10.19 -31.97 13.92
C LEU A 532 -11.07 -31.79 15.17
N HIS A 533 -12.37 -32.04 15.05
CA HIS A 533 -13.34 -31.90 16.15
C HIS A 533 -13.16 -32.96 17.24
N LEU A 534 -12.75 -34.18 16.87
CA LEU A 534 -12.58 -35.32 17.78
C LEU A 534 -11.20 -35.41 18.45
N SER A 535 -10.31 -34.44 18.21
CA SER A 535 -8.94 -34.45 18.73
C SER A 535 -8.89 -34.58 20.26
N THR A 536 -8.05 -35.50 20.77
CA THR A 536 -8.17 -36.13 22.10
C THR A 536 -8.08 -35.19 23.30
N ASN A 537 -7.48 -34.00 23.15
CA ASN A 537 -7.27 -33.05 24.25
C ASN A 537 -8.10 -31.76 24.17
N ARG A 538 -8.29 -31.19 22.97
CA ARG A 538 -9.07 -29.97 22.71
C ARG A 538 -9.61 -30.03 21.28
N PRO A 539 -10.93 -29.83 21.05
CA PRO A 539 -11.47 -29.72 19.70
C PRO A 539 -10.81 -28.57 18.93
N ILE A 540 -10.45 -28.82 17.68
CA ILE A 540 -9.94 -27.80 16.76
C ILE A 540 -11.07 -27.39 15.84
N VAL A 541 -11.59 -26.18 15.99
CA VAL A 541 -12.57 -25.61 15.07
C VAL A 541 -11.83 -24.88 13.96
N HIS A 542 -12.16 -25.17 12.70
CA HIS A 542 -11.49 -24.59 11.56
C HIS A 542 -11.83 -23.11 11.38
N GLY A 543 -13.12 -22.75 11.48
CA GLY A 543 -13.62 -21.36 11.50
C GLY A 543 -13.69 -20.64 10.15
N ASP A 544 -13.21 -21.24 9.06
CA ASP A 544 -13.26 -20.67 7.69
C ASP A 544 -13.36 -21.78 6.63
N VAL A 545 -14.28 -22.72 6.86
CA VAL A 545 -14.55 -23.83 5.94
C VAL A 545 -15.26 -23.28 4.69
N LYS A 546 -14.64 -23.47 3.52
CA LYS A 546 -15.17 -23.04 2.22
C LYS A 546 -14.56 -23.85 1.09
N SER A 547 -15.18 -23.85 -0.09
CA SER A 547 -14.65 -24.59 -1.26
C SER A 547 -13.30 -24.06 -1.78
N LEU A 548 -12.89 -22.84 -1.44
CA LEU A 548 -11.53 -22.34 -1.70
C LEU A 548 -10.47 -22.98 -0.78
N ASN A 549 -10.88 -23.50 0.37
CA ASN A 549 -10.02 -24.11 1.39
C ASN A 549 -10.05 -25.65 1.34
N ILE A 550 -10.61 -26.24 0.28
CA ILE A 550 -10.50 -27.65 -0.04
C ILE A 550 -9.67 -27.77 -1.32
N LEU A 551 -8.47 -28.36 -1.22
CA LEU A 551 -7.58 -28.60 -2.34
C LEU A 551 -7.72 -30.04 -2.86
N LEU A 552 -7.26 -30.28 -4.08
CA LEU A 552 -7.31 -31.59 -4.72
C LEU A 552 -5.92 -32.08 -5.08
N ASP A 553 -5.54 -33.25 -4.58
CA ASP A 553 -4.25 -33.87 -4.92
C ASP A 553 -4.25 -34.51 -6.31
N GLU A 554 -3.11 -35.09 -6.71
CA GLU A 554 -2.90 -35.74 -8.01
C GLU A 554 -3.92 -36.84 -8.31
N ASN A 555 -4.44 -37.51 -7.28
CA ASN A 555 -5.42 -38.58 -7.39
C ASN A 555 -6.87 -38.07 -7.30
N GLY A 556 -7.06 -36.76 -7.17
CA GLY A 556 -8.37 -36.14 -6.98
C GLY A 556 -8.95 -36.37 -5.58
N MET A 557 -8.09 -36.60 -4.58
CA MET A 557 -8.47 -36.65 -3.16
C MET A 557 -8.54 -35.24 -2.58
N ALA A 558 -9.54 -35.00 -1.72
CA ALA A 558 -9.75 -33.73 -1.05
C ALA A 558 -8.81 -33.55 0.15
N LYS A 559 -8.23 -32.35 0.28
CA LYS A 559 -7.42 -31.94 1.42
C LYS A 559 -7.83 -30.57 1.94
N VAL A 560 -8.20 -30.49 3.20
CA VAL A 560 -8.55 -29.23 3.89
C VAL A 560 -7.27 -28.43 4.18
N THR A 561 -7.31 -27.12 3.92
CA THR A 561 -6.18 -26.20 4.10
C THR A 561 -6.63 -24.92 4.79
N ASP A 562 -5.65 -24.07 5.17
CA ASP A 562 -5.84 -22.69 5.60
C ASP A 562 -6.40 -22.52 7.03
N PHE A 563 -5.52 -22.77 8.02
CA PHE A 563 -5.88 -22.87 9.43
C PHE A 563 -5.68 -21.56 10.22
N GLY A 564 -5.51 -20.42 9.54
CA GLY A 564 -5.27 -19.12 10.19
C GLY A 564 -6.43 -18.68 11.10
N ALA A 565 -7.68 -18.97 10.72
CA ALA A 565 -8.87 -18.69 11.52
C ALA A 565 -9.15 -19.78 12.58
N SER A 566 -8.37 -20.87 12.61
CA SER A 566 -8.66 -22.02 13.46
C SER A 566 -8.37 -21.76 14.93
N ARG A 567 -9.13 -22.40 15.83
CA ARG A 567 -9.02 -22.23 17.28
C ARG A 567 -9.10 -23.57 18.00
N MET A 568 -8.27 -23.75 19.03
CA MET A 568 -8.35 -24.88 19.96
C MET A 568 -9.27 -24.50 21.12
N LEU A 569 -10.46 -25.09 21.19
CA LEU A 569 -11.44 -24.77 22.23
C LEU A 569 -11.18 -25.53 23.53
N PRO A 570 -11.33 -24.91 24.72
CA PRO A 570 -11.37 -25.64 25.99
C PRO A 570 -12.63 -26.54 26.02
N LYS A 571 -12.51 -27.76 26.54
CA LYS A 571 -13.65 -28.72 26.58
C LYS A 571 -14.86 -28.22 27.36
N ASP A 572 -14.67 -27.29 28.31
CA ASP A 572 -15.69 -26.88 29.29
C ASP A 572 -15.95 -25.36 29.37
N ALA A 573 -15.48 -24.57 28.39
CA ALA A 573 -15.65 -23.10 28.41
C ALA A 573 -16.20 -22.56 27.08
N VAL A 574 -17.28 -21.78 27.16
CA VAL A 574 -17.82 -21.02 26.03
C VAL A 574 -16.87 -19.86 25.74
N GLN A 575 -16.10 -19.97 24.67
CA GLN A 575 -15.20 -18.89 24.24
C GLN A 575 -15.99 -17.86 23.44
N LEU A 576 -16.22 -16.69 24.04
CA LEU A 576 -16.74 -15.53 23.33
C LEU A 576 -15.62 -14.90 22.51
N MET A 577 -15.86 -14.74 21.21
CA MET A 577 -14.91 -14.12 20.30
C MET A 577 -15.04 -12.60 20.36
N THR A 578 -13.91 -11.90 20.51
CA THR A 578 -13.86 -10.43 20.47
C THR A 578 -14.21 -9.89 19.08
N ILE A 579 -13.86 -10.64 18.03
CA ILE A 579 -14.11 -10.33 16.62
C ILE A 579 -14.64 -11.60 15.92
N VAL A 580 -15.67 -11.45 15.10
CA VAL A 580 -16.20 -12.54 14.25
C VAL A 580 -15.35 -12.66 12.99
N GLN A 581 -14.83 -13.86 12.70
CA GLN A 581 -13.98 -14.13 11.53
C GLN A 581 -14.63 -15.19 10.64
N GLY A 582 -14.54 -15.02 9.31
CA GLY A 582 -15.01 -16.01 8.34
C GLY A 582 -15.38 -15.40 7.00
N THR A 583 -15.81 -16.25 6.06
CA THR A 583 -16.15 -15.82 4.69
C THR A 583 -17.66 -15.63 4.51
N LEU A 584 -18.06 -14.48 3.93
CA LEU A 584 -19.46 -14.19 3.60
C LEU A 584 -20.06 -15.30 2.72
N GLY A 585 -21.27 -15.75 3.07
CA GLY A 585 -21.96 -16.87 2.43
C GLY A 585 -21.77 -18.21 3.14
N TYR A 586 -20.64 -18.41 3.83
CA TYR A 586 -20.36 -19.61 4.64
C TYR A 586 -20.53 -19.39 6.13
N LEU A 587 -20.48 -18.12 6.57
CA LEU A 587 -20.51 -17.75 7.98
C LEU A 587 -21.78 -18.23 8.68
N ASP A 588 -21.60 -18.94 9.79
CA ASP A 588 -22.67 -19.41 10.66
C ASP A 588 -23.45 -18.22 11.27
N PRO A 589 -24.78 -18.15 11.07
CA PRO A 589 -25.61 -17.07 11.60
C PRO A 589 -25.63 -17.02 13.14
N GLU A 590 -25.57 -18.17 13.81
CA GLU A 590 -25.52 -18.23 15.28
C GLU A 590 -24.19 -17.69 15.81
N TYR A 591 -23.07 -18.05 15.16
CA TYR A 591 -21.77 -17.48 15.47
C TYR A 591 -21.73 -15.96 15.24
N LEU A 592 -22.29 -15.49 14.12
CA LEU A 592 -22.35 -14.05 13.82
C LEU A 592 -23.15 -13.27 14.88
N GLN A 593 -24.25 -13.84 15.36
CA GLN A 593 -25.13 -13.19 16.33
C GLN A 593 -24.59 -13.27 17.77
N GLU A 594 -24.18 -14.46 18.21
CA GLU A 594 -23.84 -14.76 19.60
C GLU A 594 -22.34 -14.63 19.89
N ARG A 595 -21.51 -14.49 18.85
CA ARG A 595 -20.03 -14.50 18.91
C ARG A 595 -19.45 -15.76 19.54
N LYS A 596 -20.19 -16.86 19.52
CA LYS A 596 -19.77 -18.17 20.02
C LYS A 596 -19.30 -19.05 18.86
N LEU A 597 -17.99 -19.26 18.77
CA LEU A 597 -17.43 -20.19 17.80
C LEU A 597 -17.49 -21.61 18.37
N THR A 598 -18.12 -22.54 17.65
CA THR A 598 -18.24 -23.95 18.05
C THR A 598 -17.92 -24.88 16.88
N GLU A 599 -17.78 -26.17 17.14
CA GLU A 599 -17.65 -27.18 16.09
C GLU A 599 -18.86 -27.19 15.13
N LYS A 600 -20.03 -26.74 15.61
CA LYS A 600 -21.25 -26.61 14.81
C LYS A 600 -21.18 -25.47 13.81
N SER A 601 -20.29 -24.50 13.98
CA SER A 601 -20.05 -23.43 13.00
C SER A 601 -19.36 -23.96 11.74
N ASP A 602 -18.45 -24.92 11.89
CA ASP A 602 -17.87 -25.64 10.74
C ASP A 602 -18.90 -26.51 10.03
N VAL A 603 -19.83 -27.12 10.78
CA VAL A 603 -20.93 -27.93 10.20
C VAL A 603 -21.82 -27.09 9.29
N TYR A 604 -22.19 -25.87 9.72
CA TYR A 604 -22.98 -24.95 8.90
C TYR A 604 -22.23 -24.60 7.61
N SER A 605 -20.97 -24.19 7.74
CA SER A 605 -20.10 -23.83 6.61
C SER A 605 -19.93 -25.00 5.62
N PHE A 606 -19.79 -26.23 6.13
CA PHE A 606 -19.75 -27.44 5.32
C PHE A 606 -21.09 -27.73 4.63
N GLY A 607 -22.22 -27.43 5.29
CA GLY A 607 -23.55 -27.48 4.67
C GLY A 607 -23.64 -26.64 3.40
N VAL A 608 -23.03 -25.44 3.40
CA VAL A 608 -22.94 -24.59 2.20
C VAL A 608 -22.11 -25.26 1.09
N ILE A 609 -21.01 -25.93 1.43
CA ILE A 609 -20.20 -26.68 0.45
C ILE A 609 -21.01 -27.82 -0.18
N LEU A 610 -21.82 -28.54 0.60
CA LEU A 610 -22.75 -29.54 0.05
C LEU A 610 -23.70 -28.92 -0.98
N LEU A 611 -24.22 -27.71 -0.70
CA LEU A 611 -25.05 -26.99 -1.65
C LEU A 611 -24.29 -26.63 -2.92
N GLU A 612 -23.07 -26.11 -2.82
CA GLU A 612 -22.25 -25.79 -3.99
C GLU A 612 -21.98 -27.05 -4.84
N LEU A 613 -21.77 -28.20 -4.21
CA LEU A 613 -21.56 -29.48 -4.89
C LEU A 613 -22.82 -29.94 -5.63
N ILE A 614 -24.02 -29.85 -5.05
CA ILE A 614 -25.24 -30.37 -5.70
C ILE A 614 -25.92 -29.36 -6.65
N THR A 615 -25.64 -28.06 -6.50
CA THR A 615 -26.26 -27.00 -7.32
C THR A 615 -25.32 -26.40 -8.35
N ARG A 616 -23.99 -26.50 -8.14
CA ARG A 616 -22.96 -25.79 -8.91
C ARG A 616 -23.15 -24.26 -8.91
N LYS A 617 -23.83 -23.71 -7.90
CA LYS A 617 -23.97 -22.27 -7.66
C LYS A 617 -22.97 -21.82 -6.59
N LYS A 618 -22.45 -20.61 -6.71
CA LYS A 618 -21.55 -20.02 -5.70
C LYS A 618 -22.31 -19.72 -4.41
N ALA A 619 -21.65 -19.77 -3.25
CA ALA A 619 -22.27 -19.45 -1.95
C ALA A 619 -22.97 -18.08 -1.91
N VAL A 620 -22.40 -17.08 -2.60
CA VAL A 620 -23.04 -15.78 -2.89
C VAL A 620 -23.01 -15.57 -4.40
N TYR A 621 -24.17 -15.31 -5.00
CA TYR A 621 -24.29 -15.11 -6.44
C TYR A 621 -25.33 -14.04 -6.76
N SER A 622 -25.15 -13.33 -7.88
CA SER A 622 -26.15 -12.39 -8.40
C SER A 622 -26.83 -13.04 -9.61
N GLU A 623 -28.15 -13.22 -9.53
CA GLU A 623 -28.99 -13.59 -10.69
C GLU A 623 -29.78 -12.34 -11.10
N GLY A 624 -29.44 -11.75 -12.26
CA GLY A 624 -30.16 -10.58 -12.81
C GLY A 624 -29.68 -9.23 -12.25
N THR A 625 -30.63 -8.33 -11.98
CA THR A 625 -30.40 -6.92 -11.57
C THR A 625 -30.50 -6.68 -10.06
N GLU A 626 -30.77 -7.71 -9.26
CA GLU A 626 -30.83 -7.61 -7.79
C GLU A 626 -29.50 -8.06 -7.15
N GLU A 627 -29.06 -7.35 -6.12
CA GLU A 627 -27.80 -7.60 -5.42
C GLU A 627 -27.84 -8.89 -4.57
N GLY A 628 -26.89 -9.80 -4.82
CA GLY A 628 -26.33 -10.75 -3.84
C GLY A 628 -27.29 -11.74 -3.17
N ASN A 629 -27.77 -12.75 -3.90
CA ASN A 629 -28.50 -13.87 -3.31
C ASN A 629 -27.58 -14.81 -2.51
N ASN A 630 -28.03 -15.22 -1.33
CA ASN A 630 -27.35 -16.21 -0.47
C ASN A 630 -27.86 -17.62 -0.78
N LEU A 631 -26.95 -18.53 -1.16
CA LEU A 631 -27.30 -19.89 -1.59
C LEU A 631 -28.01 -20.71 -0.50
N ALA A 632 -27.56 -20.61 0.75
CA ALA A 632 -28.18 -21.31 1.87
C ALA A 632 -29.64 -20.85 2.08
N SER A 633 -29.90 -19.54 2.07
CA SER A 633 -31.25 -18.99 2.18
C SER A 633 -32.15 -19.43 1.03
N CYS A 634 -31.68 -19.34 -0.22
CA CYS A 634 -32.43 -19.78 -1.39
C CYS A 634 -32.75 -21.28 -1.34
N PHE A 635 -31.79 -22.11 -0.92
CA PHE A 635 -31.98 -23.54 -0.77
C PHE A 635 -33.01 -23.88 0.32
N LEU A 636 -32.93 -23.25 1.49
CA LEU A 636 -33.88 -23.49 2.59
C LEU A 636 -35.31 -23.09 2.19
N LEU A 637 -35.48 -22.01 1.42
CA LEU A 637 -36.78 -21.65 0.83
C LEU A 637 -37.26 -22.70 -0.18
N ALA A 638 -36.39 -23.16 -1.08
CA ALA A 638 -36.73 -24.20 -2.04
C ALA A 638 -37.09 -25.55 -1.37
N MET A 639 -36.42 -25.92 -0.27
CA MET A 639 -36.78 -27.08 0.55
C MET A 639 -38.18 -26.91 1.14
N LYS A 640 -38.49 -25.74 1.71
CA LYS A 640 -39.81 -25.46 2.30
C LYS A 640 -40.95 -25.54 1.29
N GLU A 641 -40.69 -25.14 0.05
CA GLU A 641 -41.67 -25.12 -1.03
C GLU A 641 -41.68 -26.38 -1.89
N ASN A 642 -40.89 -27.40 -1.54
CA ASN A 642 -40.70 -28.64 -2.33
C ASN A 642 -40.23 -28.36 -3.78
N ARG A 643 -39.39 -27.34 -3.99
CA ARG A 643 -38.85 -26.93 -5.31
C ARG A 643 -37.36 -27.21 -5.49
N VAL A 644 -36.79 -28.09 -4.67
CA VAL A 644 -35.34 -28.41 -4.63
C VAL A 644 -34.81 -28.90 -5.97
N GLN A 645 -35.58 -29.73 -6.68
CA GLN A 645 -35.21 -30.25 -7.99
C GLN A 645 -34.90 -29.15 -9.02
N GLY A 646 -35.53 -27.97 -8.88
CA GLY A 646 -35.32 -26.84 -9.78
C GLY A 646 -33.98 -26.12 -9.60
N ILE A 647 -33.27 -26.34 -8.48
CA ILE A 647 -31.98 -25.70 -8.18
C ILE A 647 -30.80 -26.65 -8.26
N LEU A 648 -31.03 -27.96 -8.45
CA LEU A 648 -29.97 -28.95 -8.62
C LEU A 648 -29.26 -28.79 -9.97
N ASP A 649 -28.00 -29.18 -9.99
CA ASP A 649 -27.19 -29.18 -11.20
C ASP A 649 -27.71 -30.25 -12.19
N LYS A 650 -28.16 -29.80 -13.36
CA LYS A 650 -28.71 -30.65 -14.42
C LYS A 650 -27.72 -31.71 -14.91
N SER A 651 -26.42 -31.51 -14.71
CA SER A 651 -25.39 -32.50 -15.10
C SER A 651 -25.33 -33.73 -14.19
N ILE A 652 -25.91 -33.67 -12.98
CA ILE A 652 -25.97 -34.79 -12.03
C ILE A 652 -27.39 -35.28 -11.76
N ALA A 653 -28.40 -34.48 -12.13
CA ALA A 653 -29.81 -34.85 -12.08
C ALA A 653 -30.17 -35.75 -13.28
N SER A 654 -29.95 -37.06 -13.12
CA SER A 654 -30.25 -38.09 -14.13
C SER A 654 -31.17 -39.15 -13.54
N VAL A 655 -31.85 -39.91 -14.39
CA VAL A 655 -32.75 -41.00 -13.95
C VAL A 655 -31.97 -41.98 -13.06
N GLY A 656 -32.40 -42.13 -11.81
CA GLY A 656 -31.78 -43.01 -10.80
C GLY A 656 -30.89 -42.34 -9.76
N THR A 657 -30.54 -41.05 -9.91
CA THR A 657 -29.75 -40.31 -8.89
C THR A 657 -30.61 -39.42 -7.98
N GLU A 658 -31.92 -39.37 -8.20
CA GLU A 658 -32.88 -38.51 -7.49
C GLU A 658 -32.94 -38.81 -5.99
N GLU A 659 -32.99 -40.09 -5.60
CA GLU A 659 -33.06 -40.49 -4.20
C GLU A 659 -31.77 -40.13 -3.43
N LEU A 660 -30.60 -40.35 -4.06
CA LEU A 660 -29.30 -39.97 -3.50
C LEU A 660 -29.21 -38.44 -3.32
N LEU A 661 -29.59 -37.67 -4.35
CA LEU A 661 -29.57 -36.21 -4.28
C LEU A 661 -30.53 -35.67 -3.22
N GLN A 662 -31.68 -36.32 -3.03
CA GLN A 662 -32.63 -35.99 -1.98
C GLN A 662 -32.03 -36.24 -0.58
N GLN A 663 -31.34 -37.37 -0.37
CA GLN A 663 -30.66 -37.66 0.90
C GLN A 663 -29.55 -36.64 1.20
N VAL A 664 -28.78 -36.22 0.19
CA VAL A 664 -27.74 -35.19 0.34
C VAL A 664 -28.35 -33.82 0.63
N ALA A 665 -29.45 -33.46 -0.04
CA ALA A 665 -30.18 -32.22 0.22
C ALA A 665 -30.76 -32.19 1.64
N GLU A 666 -31.30 -33.30 2.12
CA GLU A 666 -31.76 -33.42 3.50
C GLU A 666 -30.61 -33.29 4.50
N LEU A 667 -29.46 -33.92 4.23
CA LEU A 667 -28.27 -33.76 5.06
C LEU A 667 -27.83 -32.28 5.12
N ALA A 668 -27.74 -31.60 3.97
CA ALA A 668 -27.40 -30.19 3.89
C ALA A 668 -28.41 -29.32 4.68
N ARG A 669 -29.71 -29.62 4.60
CA ARG A 669 -30.75 -28.92 5.39
C ARG A 669 -30.51 -29.05 6.90
N HIS A 670 -30.11 -30.22 7.39
CA HIS A 670 -29.80 -30.41 8.81
C HIS A 670 -28.52 -29.64 9.21
N CYS A 671 -27.48 -29.63 8.37
CA CYS A 671 -26.27 -28.85 8.61
C CYS A 671 -26.55 -27.34 8.68
N LEU A 672 -27.52 -26.85 7.90
CA LEU A 672 -27.88 -25.44 7.79
C LEU A 672 -28.94 -24.98 8.80
N SER A 673 -29.24 -25.76 9.86
CA SER A 673 -30.15 -25.28 10.91
C SER A 673 -29.62 -24.00 11.56
N ILE A 674 -30.52 -23.06 11.88
CA ILE A 674 -30.16 -21.81 12.54
C ILE A 674 -29.56 -22.09 13.92
N LYS A 675 -30.09 -23.07 14.66
CA LYS A 675 -29.57 -23.47 15.97
C LYS A 675 -28.50 -24.54 15.83
N GLY A 676 -27.29 -24.29 16.34
CA GLY A 676 -26.16 -25.21 16.26
C GLY A 676 -26.42 -26.55 16.95
N GLU A 677 -27.21 -26.57 18.02
CA GLU A 677 -27.58 -27.80 18.75
C GLU A 677 -28.33 -28.81 17.87
N GLU A 678 -29.14 -28.33 16.92
CA GLU A 678 -29.92 -29.16 15.99
C GLU A 678 -29.10 -29.70 14.82
N ARG A 679 -27.90 -29.15 14.59
CA ARG A 679 -27.00 -29.60 13.53
C ARG A 679 -26.36 -30.94 13.92
N PRO A 680 -26.14 -31.87 12.98
CA PRO A 680 -25.35 -33.08 13.26
C PRO A 680 -23.90 -32.73 13.61
N SER A 681 -23.16 -33.67 14.21
CA SER A 681 -21.69 -33.55 14.31
C SER A 681 -21.03 -33.85 12.97
N MET A 682 -19.81 -33.35 12.72
CA MET A 682 -19.09 -33.69 11.48
C MET A 682 -18.83 -35.20 11.32
N ALA A 683 -18.69 -35.94 12.43
CA ALA A 683 -18.61 -37.40 12.40
C ALA A 683 -19.90 -38.03 11.85
N GLN A 684 -21.07 -37.59 12.33
CA GLN A 684 -22.37 -38.04 11.81
C GLN A 684 -22.57 -37.63 10.35
N VAL A 685 -22.09 -36.46 9.94
CA VAL A 685 -22.13 -36.01 8.54
C VAL A 685 -21.27 -36.93 7.66
N ALA A 686 -20.05 -37.25 8.09
CA ALA A 686 -19.16 -38.17 7.37
C ALA A 686 -19.77 -39.58 7.26
N ASP A 687 -20.34 -40.11 8.35
CA ASP A 687 -20.99 -41.42 8.35
C ASP A 687 -22.20 -41.47 7.41
N LYS A 688 -23.01 -40.41 7.37
CA LYS A 688 -24.15 -40.30 6.43
C LYS A 688 -23.68 -40.21 4.98
N LEU A 689 -22.67 -39.39 4.69
CA LEU A 689 -22.10 -39.27 3.34
C LEU A 689 -21.45 -40.56 2.84
N LYS A 690 -20.98 -41.42 3.75
CA LYS A 690 -20.42 -42.74 3.41
C LYS A 690 -21.51 -43.78 3.15
N ALA A 691 -22.69 -43.61 3.73
CA ALA A 691 -23.83 -44.50 3.54
C ALA A 691 -24.62 -44.19 2.26
N ILE A 692 -24.62 -42.92 1.84
CA ILE A 692 -25.09 -42.42 0.54
C ILE A 692 -24.06 -42.83 -0.52
#